data_AF-A0AAU0Q103-F1
#
_entry.id   AF-A0AAU0Q103-F1
#
_cell.length_a   1.000
_cell.length_b   1.000
_cell.length_c   1.000
_cell.angle_alpha   90.00
_cell.angle_beta   90.00
_cell.angle_gamma   90.00
#
_symmetry.space_group_name_H-M   'P 1'
#
loop_
_entity.id
_entity.type
_entity.pdbx_description
1 polymer ?
#
loop_
_entity_poly.entity_id
_entity_poly.type
_entity_poly.pdbx_seq_one_letter_code
_entity_poly.pdbx_strand_id
1 'polypeptide(L)'
;MSTANRYIYDDGTITINPGKRTLTLRVTNTGDRAVQVGSHFHFFEANRELLFDRHRAWGMRLNIPAGLAVRFEPGDSKEVQLVDFGGRRILHGFSALAEGALDDPAIRERGLQRAQERGFKTESVPDDELPADQGPYSISKAEYGSIYGPTTGDRIQLADTNLVIELTDDANSRAYGDESVYGGGKAIRDGMAQDPQASDAESVDTVITSALIVDAMTGIIKADIGIKDGRIVGIGKAGNPHTQDGVDPQLIIGPNTEVIAGEHRIVTAGGIDSHIHFISPQQAEEGLSNGITTFFGGGTGPAEGTKGTTCTPGESSIGMMLRAADDMPVNIGILGKGSGSLPEALESQIAAGAAGLKIHEDWGATPAVIDNALKVCDDHDVQLAIHTDTLNESGFFEDTRNAIGDRTIHTFHSEGAGGGHAPDILRVTGMPSVLPASTNPTLPYTVNSAEELLDMVMVCHHLSHDIPEDVSFAESRVRPETIAAETVLHDRGVISIFSSDSQAMGRVGETWARAFQTAHHCKAELGPLPEDRQAAPENSASVESTDSETDTKSTSGNDNHRVLRYVAKVTCNPAIAAGVNDYIGSLEVGKVADIVLWPVSSVAAKPQLVIRSGHICWSLMGDPNASLPTPEPVVYRPMFGNRGHALPHSRITFMSSEAINDGVPAKLGLTSTVLPVHGCRHIGKKDMVRNCELPKITVDPDTYEVRADGEPLTIAPADKLPLAQLHYLF
;
A
#
# COMPACT_ATOMS: atom_id res chain seq x y z
N MET A 1 20.75 -2.47 -11.16
CA MET A 1 21.60 -1.88 -10.10
C MET A 1 21.36 -2.69 -8.84
N SER A 2 22.41 -3.07 -8.09
CA SER A 2 22.23 -3.92 -6.90
C SER A 2 21.39 -3.17 -5.85
N THR A 3 20.49 -3.88 -5.18
CA THR A 3 19.61 -3.37 -4.10
C THR A 3 20.39 -2.85 -2.89
N ALA A 4 21.70 -3.17 -2.77
CA ALA A 4 22.52 -2.82 -1.62
C ALA A 4 22.76 -1.32 -1.45
N ASN A 5 22.68 -0.51 -2.52
CA ASN A 5 22.92 0.94 -2.44
C ASN A 5 21.68 1.78 -2.07
N ARG A 6 20.54 1.16 -1.73
CA ARG A 6 19.29 1.89 -1.45
C ARG A 6 18.93 2.00 0.03
N TYR A 7 19.51 1.13 0.86
CA TYR A 7 19.31 1.16 2.31
C TYR A 7 20.40 1.99 2.95
N ILE A 8 20.01 2.85 3.88
CA ILE A 8 20.88 3.76 4.63
C ILE A 8 20.71 3.40 6.10
N TYR A 9 21.61 2.53 6.59
CA TYR A 9 21.68 2.13 7.98
C TYR A 9 22.53 3.11 8.78
N ASP A 10 22.26 3.26 10.07
CA ASP A 10 23.22 3.86 10.99
C ASP A 10 24.30 2.83 11.41
N ASP A 11 25.39 3.30 12.02
CA ASP A 11 26.49 2.46 12.55
C ASP A 11 26.10 1.73 13.87
N GLY A 12 24.80 1.65 14.17
CA GLY A 12 24.26 1.07 15.39
C GLY A 12 24.34 -0.46 15.44
N THR A 13 24.13 -0.97 16.65
CA THR A 13 23.99 -2.42 16.89
C THR A 13 22.65 -2.72 17.54
N ILE A 14 22.13 -3.91 17.27
CA ILE A 14 20.87 -4.43 17.80
C ILE A 14 21.19 -5.64 18.65
N THR A 15 20.84 -5.57 19.93
CA THR A 15 20.86 -6.73 20.82
C THR A 15 19.66 -7.61 20.54
N ILE A 16 19.89 -8.87 20.19
CA ILE A 16 18.84 -9.87 20.03
C ILE A 16 18.59 -10.60 21.35
N ASN A 17 17.36 -11.09 21.52
CA ASN A 17 16.87 -11.80 22.69
C ASN A 17 17.13 -11.05 24.02
N PRO A 18 16.85 -9.72 24.08
CA PRO A 18 17.22 -8.90 25.24
C PRO A 18 16.53 -9.38 26.51
N GLY A 19 17.23 -9.30 27.64
CA GLY A 19 16.68 -9.61 28.97
C GLY A 19 16.47 -11.10 29.27
N LYS A 20 16.81 -12.00 28.34
CA LYS A 20 16.71 -13.45 28.54
C LYS A 20 18.01 -14.03 29.09
N ARG A 21 17.91 -15.09 29.89
CA ARG A 21 19.08 -15.79 30.44
C ARG A 21 19.82 -16.54 29.33
N THR A 22 21.14 -16.40 29.31
CA THR A 22 22.06 -17.06 28.39
C THR A 22 22.84 -18.19 29.06
N LEU A 23 23.34 -19.14 28.25
CA LEU A 23 24.23 -20.22 28.66
C LEU A 23 25.08 -20.66 27.48
N THR A 24 26.41 -20.74 27.64
CA THR A 24 27.28 -21.33 26.62
C THR A 24 27.53 -22.81 26.92
N LEU A 25 27.33 -23.68 25.94
CA LEU A 25 27.62 -25.11 26.02
C LEU A 25 28.58 -25.54 24.91
N ARG A 26 29.48 -26.47 25.22
CA ARG A 26 30.22 -27.22 24.19
C ARG A 26 29.36 -28.36 23.69
N VAL A 27 29.27 -28.50 22.37
CA VAL A 27 28.41 -29.48 21.69
C VAL A 27 29.24 -30.23 20.68
N THR A 28 29.28 -31.56 20.81
CA THR A 28 30.07 -32.45 19.96
C THR A 28 29.15 -33.35 19.14
N ASN A 29 29.32 -33.37 17.82
CA ASN A 29 28.62 -34.31 16.96
C ASN A 29 29.34 -35.66 16.94
N THR A 30 28.78 -36.63 17.64
CA THR A 30 29.34 -37.99 17.73
C THR A 30 28.74 -38.95 16.68
N GLY A 31 27.87 -38.43 15.80
CA GLY A 31 27.29 -39.17 14.70
C GLY A 31 28.20 -39.23 13.48
N ASP A 32 27.72 -39.92 12.45
CA ASP A 32 28.40 -40.16 11.17
C ASP A 32 27.98 -39.18 10.05
N ARG A 33 27.05 -38.27 10.34
CA ARG A 33 26.51 -37.28 9.40
C ARG A 33 26.45 -35.90 10.03
N ALA A 34 26.46 -34.88 9.18
CA ALA A 34 26.32 -33.50 9.63
C ALA A 34 24.94 -33.27 10.27
N VAL A 35 24.93 -32.47 11.34
CA VAL A 35 23.73 -32.02 12.03
C VAL A 35 23.68 -30.50 11.98
N GLN A 36 22.53 -29.92 11.67
CA GLN A 36 22.35 -28.47 11.66
C GLN A 36 21.11 -28.11 12.47
N VAL A 37 21.27 -27.19 13.43
CA VAL A 37 20.22 -26.81 14.39
C VAL A 37 19.87 -25.34 14.17
N GLY A 38 18.60 -25.07 13.89
CA GLY A 38 18.08 -23.72 13.64
C GLY A 38 17.85 -22.92 14.92
N SER A 39 17.80 -21.59 14.78
CA SER A 39 17.76 -20.64 15.91
C SER A 39 16.64 -20.89 16.92
N HIS A 40 15.45 -21.26 16.45
CA HIS A 40 14.25 -21.46 17.28
C HIS A 40 14.03 -22.92 17.70
N PHE A 41 14.97 -23.83 17.43
CA PHE A 41 14.81 -25.23 17.80
C PHE A 41 15.06 -25.44 19.30
N HIS A 42 14.19 -26.20 20.00
CA HIS A 42 14.40 -26.52 21.41
C HIS A 42 15.67 -27.38 21.57
N PHE A 43 16.72 -26.78 22.14
CA PHE A 43 18.08 -27.34 22.06
C PHE A 43 18.20 -28.66 22.81
N PHE A 44 17.47 -28.82 23.92
CA PHE A 44 17.31 -30.10 24.63
C PHE A 44 16.88 -31.26 23.71
N GLU A 45 16.08 -30.99 22.69
CA GLU A 45 15.56 -32.00 21.76
C GLU A 45 16.40 -32.16 20.49
N ALA A 46 17.53 -31.46 20.40
CA ALA A 46 18.44 -31.56 19.26
C ALA A 46 18.92 -33.02 19.10
N ASN A 47 19.31 -33.38 17.87
CA ASN A 47 19.61 -34.75 17.45
C ASN A 47 20.34 -35.57 18.54
N ARG A 48 19.88 -36.81 18.78
CA ARG A 48 20.43 -37.72 19.79
C ARG A 48 21.94 -37.96 19.70
N GLU A 49 22.54 -37.78 18.52
CA GLU A 49 23.97 -37.96 18.27
C GLU A 49 24.82 -36.75 18.71
N LEU A 50 24.19 -35.61 19.03
CA LEU A 50 24.88 -34.48 19.64
C LEU A 50 25.05 -34.74 21.14
N LEU A 51 26.30 -34.71 21.59
CA LEU A 51 26.71 -34.82 22.99
C LEU A 51 26.92 -33.42 23.57
N PHE A 52 26.20 -33.10 24.64
CA PHE A 52 26.29 -31.88 25.45
C PHE A 52 25.48 -32.05 26.76
N ASP A 53 25.52 -31.06 27.65
CA ASP A 53 24.70 -31.06 28.87
C ASP A 53 23.22 -30.74 28.56
N ARG A 54 22.42 -31.79 28.37
CA ARG A 54 20.97 -31.66 28.08
C ARG A 54 20.18 -31.12 29.26
N HIS A 55 20.61 -31.41 30.49
CA HIS A 55 19.89 -30.94 31.68
C HIS A 55 19.88 -29.42 31.79
N ARG A 56 20.99 -28.77 31.38
CA ARG A 56 21.11 -27.31 31.34
C ARG A 56 20.49 -26.66 30.11
N ALA A 57 20.43 -27.37 28.99
CA ALA A 57 19.78 -26.91 27.75
C ALA A 57 18.25 -26.93 27.79
N TRP A 58 17.64 -27.44 28.87
CA TRP A 58 16.19 -27.49 29.05
C TRP A 58 15.56 -26.09 28.96
N GLY A 59 14.59 -25.93 28.07
CA GLY A 59 13.88 -24.67 27.87
C GLY A 59 14.69 -23.58 27.18
N MET A 60 15.78 -23.96 26.49
CA MET A 60 16.63 -23.04 25.76
C MET A 60 16.66 -23.34 24.25
N ARG A 61 16.99 -22.31 23.46
CA ARG A 61 17.24 -22.35 22.02
C ARG A 61 18.55 -21.63 21.69
N LEU A 62 19.04 -21.69 20.46
CA LEU A 62 20.27 -20.99 20.08
C LEU A 62 20.10 -19.46 20.17
N ASN A 63 21.09 -18.77 20.75
CA ASN A 63 21.16 -17.31 20.80
C ASN A 63 21.84 -16.74 19.55
N ILE A 64 21.20 -16.92 18.41
CA ILE A 64 21.68 -16.45 17.09
C ILE A 64 20.52 -15.75 16.38
N PRO A 65 20.78 -14.97 15.31
CA PRO A 65 19.72 -14.32 14.56
C PRO A 65 18.62 -15.30 14.10
N ALA A 66 17.36 -14.88 14.19
CA ALA A 66 16.20 -15.62 13.70
C ALA A 66 16.40 -16.14 12.26
N GLY A 67 15.97 -17.38 12.01
CA GLY A 67 16.15 -18.01 10.71
C GLY A 67 17.55 -18.58 10.40
N LEU A 68 18.59 -18.26 11.19
CA LEU A 68 19.92 -18.87 11.02
C LEU A 68 20.05 -20.21 11.76
N ALA A 69 21.19 -20.89 11.56
CA ALA A 69 21.46 -22.19 12.14
C ALA A 69 22.95 -22.42 12.41
N VAL A 70 23.26 -23.29 13.38
CA VAL A 70 24.63 -23.79 13.62
C VAL A 70 24.77 -25.19 13.04
N ARG A 71 25.82 -25.40 12.25
CA ARG A 71 26.15 -26.68 11.62
C ARG A 71 27.30 -27.37 12.35
N PHE A 72 27.16 -28.67 12.56
CA PHE A 72 28.14 -29.56 13.18
C PHE A 72 28.47 -30.69 12.21
N GLU A 73 29.70 -30.73 11.70
CA GLU A 73 30.16 -31.87 10.90
C GLU A 73 30.41 -33.11 11.78
N PRO A 74 30.49 -34.33 11.21
CA PRO A 74 30.84 -35.52 11.99
C PRO A 74 32.16 -35.34 12.75
N GLY A 75 32.15 -35.55 14.07
CA GLY A 75 33.31 -35.37 14.95
C GLY A 75 33.61 -33.91 15.34
N ASP A 76 32.87 -32.94 14.81
CA ASP A 76 33.02 -31.52 15.12
C ASP A 76 32.56 -31.21 16.56
N SER A 77 33.23 -30.26 17.20
CA SER A 77 32.91 -29.78 18.54
C SER A 77 32.95 -28.25 18.57
N LYS A 78 31.83 -27.63 18.94
CA LYS A 78 31.68 -26.16 18.95
C LYS A 78 31.07 -25.68 20.25
N GLU A 79 31.47 -24.49 20.66
CA GLU A 79 30.76 -23.75 21.69
C GLU A 79 29.59 -23.01 21.06
N VAL A 80 28.40 -23.17 21.64
CA VAL A 80 27.19 -22.47 21.22
C VAL A 80 26.58 -21.77 22.41
N GLN A 81 26.13 -20.54 22.19
CA GLN A 81 25.35 -19.82 23.18
C GLN A 81 23.87 -20.15 22.99
N LEU A 82 23.22 -20.46 24.10
CA LEU A 82 21.79 -20.72 24.20
C LEU A 82 21.12 -19.57 24.96
N VAL A 83 19.82 -19.40 24.73
CA VAL A 83 18.95 -18.43 25.39
C VAL A 83 17.62 -19.08 25.73
N ASP A 84 17.03 -18.70 26.85
CA ASP A 84 15.71 -19.20 27.26
C ASP A 84 14.62 -18.87 26.22
N PHE A 85 13.63 -19.76 26.05
CA PHE A 85 12.39 -19.44 25.33
C PHE A 85 11.61 -18.31 26.00
N GLY A 86 10.93 -17.49 25.19
CA GLY A 86 9.99 -16.48 25.66
C GLY A 86 8.56 -17.02 25.78
N GLY A 87 7.61 -16.10 25.89
CA GLY A 87 6.18 -16.38 25.90
C GLY A 87 5.74 -17.18 27.12
N ARG A 88 4.75 -18.06 26.93
CA ARG A 88 4.23 -18.93 28.00
C ARG A 88 5.13 -20.12 28.34
N ARG A 89 6.22 -20.32 27.59
CA ARG A 89 7.17 -21.44 27.72
C ARG A 89 6.47 -22.80 27.69
N ILE A 90 5.56 -22.99 26.74
CA ILE A 90 4.85 -24.27 26.49
C ILE A 90 5.33 -24.81 25.14
N LEU A 91 5.82 -26.05 25.12
CA LEU A 91 6.39 -26.65 23.90
C LEU A 91 5.71 -27.98 23.55
N HIS A 92 5.45 -28.14 22.26
CA HIS A 92 4.98 -29.37 21.63
C HIS A 92 5.75 -29.58 20.33
N GLY A 93 5.87 -30.83 19.86
CA GLY A 93 6.53 -31.17 18.61
C GLY A 93 7.97 -31.65 18.82
N PHE A 94 8.90 -31.25 17.94
CA PHE A 94 10.32 -31.64 17.99
C PHE A 94 10.53 -33.17 18.01
N SER A 95 11.10 -33.72 19.09
CA SER A 95 11.28 -35.16 19.33
C SER A 95 10.24 -35.70 20.33
N ALA A 96 9.21 -34.92 20.65
CA ALA A 96 8.19 -35.17 21.65
C ALA A 96 8.78 -35.54 23.03
N LEU A 97 9.86 -34.86 23.42
CA LEU A 97 10.47 -35.07 24.74
C LEU A 97 9.79 -34.19 25.79
N ALA A 98 9.72 -32.87 25.57
CA ALA A 98 9.17 -31.94 26.56
C ALA A 98 7.63 -32.02 26.67
N GLU A 99 6.88 -31.78 25.59
CA GLU A 99 5.41 -31.90 25.54
C GLU A 99 4.64 -31.28 26.72
N GLY A 100 4.69 -29.95 26.84
CA GLY A 100 3.90 -29.16 27.80
C GLY A 100 4.64 -27.94 28.35
N ALA A 101 4.21 -27.46 29.51
CA ALA A 101 4.80 -26.30 30.18
C ALA A 101 6.20 -26.62 30.72
N LEU A 102 7.21 -25.88 30.27
CA LEU A 102 8.61 -26.10 30.64
C LEU A 102 8.91 -25.88 32.12
N ASP A 103 8.09 -25.07 32.78
CA ASP A 103 8.24 -24.71 34.18
C ASP A 103 7.51 -25.70 35.12
N ASP A 104 6.80 -26.70 34.59
CA ASP A 104 6.25 -27.82 35.36
C ASP A 104 7.35 -28.87 35.62
N PRO A 105 7.74 -29.13 36.89
CA PRO A 105 8.77 -30.11 37.22
C PRO A 105 8.46 -31.53 36.71
N ALA A 106 7.18 -31.91 36.66
CA ALA A 106 6.77 -33.24 36.20
C ALA A 106 6.94 -33.39 34.69
N ILE A 107 6.78 -32.29 33.93
CA ILE A 107 7.08 -32.25 32.50
C ILE A 107 8.59 -32.42 32.28
N ARG A 108 9.41 -31.70 33.04
CA ARG A 108 10.87 -31.81 32.98
C ARG A 108 11.37 -33.21 33.30
N GLU A 109 10.88 -33.82 34.37
CA GLU A 109 11.25 -35.19 34.75
C GLU A 109 10.90 -36.21 33.65
N ARG A 110 9.67 -36.14 33.11
CA ARG A 110 9.26 -37.01 31.99
C ARG A 110 10.10 -36.78 30.74
N GLY A 111 10.44 -35.53 30.42
CA GLY A 111 11.27 -35.21 29.27
C GLY A 111 12.68 -35.78 29.37
N LEU A 112 13.31 -35.64 30.54
CA LEU A 112 14.62 -36.23 30.82
C LEU A 112 14.59 -37.76 30.75
N GLN A 113 13.56 -38.38 31.33
CA GLN A 113 13.37 -39.83 31.26
C GLN A 113 13.23 -40.31 29.80
N ARG A 114 12.37 -39.65 29.01
CA ARG A 114 12.20 -39.98 27.58
C ARG A 114 13.51 -39.82 26.80
N ALA A 115 14.28 -38.77 27.07
CA ALA A 115 15.57 -38.53 26.42
C ALA A 115 16.54 -39.70 26.70
N GLN A 116 16.62 -40.13 27.95
CA GLN A 116 17.44 -41.28 28.37
C GLN A 116 16.97 -42.57 27.70
N GLU A 117 15.67 -42.89 27.78
CA GLU A 117 15.09 -44.10 27.19
C GLU A 117 15.29 -44.19 25.67
N ARG A 118 15.28 -43.03 24.99
CA ARG A 118 15.45 -42.94 23.52
C ARG A 118 16.91 -42.76 23.09
N GLY A 119 17.85 -42.79 24.03
CA GLY A 119 19.29 -42.75 23.75
C GLY A 119 19.81 -41.40 23.28
N PHE A 120 19.22 -40.28 23.75
CA PHE A 120 19.76 -38.96 23.52
C PHE A 120 21.03 -38.77 24.36
N LYS A 121 22.17 -38.58 23.69
CA LYS A 121 23.48 -38.46 24.33
C LYS A 121 23.52 -37.21 25.20
N THR A 122 23.95 -37.35 26.44
CA THR A 122 24.15 -36.24 27.37
C THR A 122 25.44 -36.46 28.15
N GLU A 123 26.07 -35.37 28.54
CA GLU A 123 27.16 -35.36 29.51
C GLU A 123 26.80 -34.46 30.70
N SER A 124 27.50 -34.62 31.82
CA SER A 124 27.38 -33.76 33.00
C SER A 124 28.68 -33.00 33.13
N VAL A 125 28.63 -31.68 32.92
CA VAL A 125 29.83 -30.82 33.00
C VAL A 125 29.80 -30.04 34.32
N PRO A 126 30.87 -30.12 35.15
CA PRO A 126 31.01 -29.29 36.34
C PRO A 126 30.91 -27.79 36.04
N ASP A 127 30.41 -26.98 36.98
CA ASP A 127 30.21 -25.53 36.78
C ASP A 127 31.50 -24.78 36.43
N ASP A 128 32.63 -25.22 36.96
CA ASP A 128 33.96 -24.63 36.72
C ASP A 128 34.59 -25.04 35.38
N GLU A 129 34.03 -26.05 34.71
CA GLU A 129 34.46 -26.50 33.37
C GLU A 129 33.56 -25.97 32.24
N LEU A 130 32.48 -25.26 32.56
CA LEU A 130 31.62 -24.64 31.56
C LEU A 130 32.34 -23.50 30.82
N PRO A 131 32.11 -23.34 29.50
CA PRO A 131 32.56 -22.15 28.79
C PRO A 131 31.98 -20.88 29.43
N ALA A 132 32.76 -19.79 29.38
CA ALA A 132 32.29 -18.50 29.87
C ALA A 132 31.01 -18.06 29.12
N ASP A 133 30.05 -17.52 29.84
CA ASP A 133 28.89 -16.90 29.21
C ASP A 133 29.33 -15.65 28.45
N GLN A 134 28.96 -15.58 27.18
CA GLN A 134 29.34 -14.48 26.29
C GLN A 134 28.44 -13.25 26.48
N GLY A 135 27.38 -13.36 27.31
CA GLY A 135 26.44 -12.27 27.58
C GLY A 135 25.49 -12.00 26.41
N PRO A 136 24.88 -10.81 26.34
CA PRO A 136 23.96 -10.46 25.26
C PRO A 136 24.62 -10.55 23.88
N TYR A 137 23.90 -11.11 22.91
CA TYR A 137 24.37 -11.18 21.52
C TYR A 137 23.85 -9.99 20.74
N SER A 138 24.75 -9.25 20.10
CA SER A 138 24.41 -8.08 19.28
C SER A 138 24.91 -8.24 17.86
N ILE A 139 24.12 -7.77 16.90
CA ILE A 139 24.48 -7.70 15.48
C ILE A 139 24.45 -6.26 15.00
N SER A 140 25.16 -5.96 13.91
CA SER A 140 25.07 -4.63 13.30
C SER A 140 23.69 -4.39 12.68
N LYS A 141 23.24 -3.14 12.60
CA LYS A 141 22.01 -2.80 11.87
C LYS A 141 22.05 -3.24 10.41
N ALA A 142 23.20 -3.11 9.75
CA ALA A 142 23.37 -3.56 8.36
C ALA A 142 23.18 -5.08 8.21
N GLU A 143 23.68 -5.86 9.17
CA GLU A 143 23.49 -7.31 9.20
C GLU A 143 22.02 -7.67 9.46
N TYR A 144 21.37 -7.06 10.45
CA TYR A 144 19.93 -7.22 10.70
C TYR A 144 19.11 -6.87 9.45
N GLY A 145 19.40 -5.70 8.87
CA GLY A 145 18.78 -5.16 7.68
C GLY A 145 18.90 -6.06 6.46
N SER A 146 20.00 -6.82 6.37
CA SER A 146 20.24 -7.79 5.30
C SER A 146 19.42 -9.09 5.41
N ILE A 147 18.90 -9.41 6.60
CA ILE A 147 18.14 -10.64 6.85
C ILE A 147 16.63 -10.34 6.92
N TYR A 148 16.24 -9.29 7.64
CA TYR A 148 14.83 -9.01 7.95
C TYR A 148 14.29 -7.72 7.29
N GLY A 149 15.15 -7.00 6.57
CA GLY A 149 14.88 -5.63 6.16
C GLY A 149 15.18 -4.60 7.25
N PRO A 150 15.14 -3.31 6.89
CA PRO A 150 15.49 -2.20 7.78
C PRO A 150 14.59 -2.15 9.02
N THR A 151 15.04 -1.48 10.08
CA THR A 151 14.25 -1.26 11.30
C THR A 151 14.21 0.23 11.68
N THR A 152 13.65 0.57 12.85
CA THR A 152 13.45 1.95 13.30
C THR A 152 14.71 2.82 13.15
N GLY A 153 14.54 3.99 12.54
CA GLY A 153 15.58 4.98 12.24
C GLY A 153 16.36 4.71 10.95
N ASP A 154 16.23 3.52 10.36
CA ASP A 154 16.86 3.22 9.07
C ASP A 154 16.11 3.92 7.94
N ARG A 155 16.86 4.30 6.90
CA ARG A 155 16.32 5.04 5.75
C ARG A 155 16.41 4.26 4.46
N ILE A 156 15.50 4.54 3.53
CA ILE A 156 15.39 3.85 2.25
C ILE A 156 15.12 4.84 1.13
N GLN A 157 15.94 4.81 0.09
CA GLN A 157 15.65 5.50 -1.16
C GLN A 157 14.62 4.72 -1.99
N LEU A 158 13.53 5.38 -2.37
CA LEU A 158 12.41 4.78 -3.09
C LEU A 158 12.68 4.73 -4.59
N ALA A 159 12.93 3.52 -5.13
CA ALA A 159 13.27 3.32 -6.54
C ALA A 159 14.33 4.33 -7.02
N ASP A 160 14.38 4.68 -8.30
CA ASP A 160 15.30 5.69 -8.84
C ASP A 160 14.91 7.15 -8.55
N THR A 161 14.01 7.40 -7.59
CA THR A 161 13.61 8.76 -7.19
C THR A 161 14.64 9.41 -6.25
N ASN A 162 14.39 10.66 -5.86
CA ASN A 162 15.15 11.39 -4.84
C ASN A 162 14.48 11.31 -3.46
N LEU A 163 13.42 10.50 -3.32
CA LEU A 163 12.62 10.36 -2.10
C LEU A 163 13.28 9.30 -1.20
N VAL A 164 13.46 9.67 0.06
CA VAL A 164 14.08 8.86 1.11
C VAL A 164 13.11 8.80 2.28
N ILE A 165 12.63 7.62 2.62
CA ILE A 165 11.77 7.42 3.80
C ILE A 165 12.60 6.90 4.97
N GLU A 166 12.12 7.15 6.19
CA GLU A 166 12.68 6.67 7.45
C GLU A 166 11.64 5.83 8.18
N LEU A 167 12.03 4.66 8.69
CA LEU A 167 11.15 3.83 9.51
C LEU A 167 10.95 4.49 10.87
N THR A 168 9.70 4.75 11.23
CA THR A 168 9.36 5.40 12.51
C THR A 168 9.09 4.41 13.63
N ASP A 169 8.74 3.17 13.30
CA ASP A 169 8.49 2.10 14.27
C ASP A 169 8.75 0.70 13.68
N ASP A 170 9.05 -0.27 14.55
CA ASP A 170 9.16 -1.69 14.23
C ASP A 170 8.44 -2.49 15.32
N ALA A 171 7.39 -3.24 14.95
CA ALA A 171 6.62 -4.06 15.87
C ALA A 171 7.47 -5.16 16.54
N ASN A 172 8.58 -5.57 15.92
CA ASN A 172 9.52 -6.53 16.51
C ASN A 172 10.53 -5.89 17.46
N SER A 173 10.56 -4.55 17.61
CA SER A 173 11.60 -3.84 18.38
C SER A 173 11.71 -4.25 19.85
N ARG A 174 10.63 -4.78 20.42
CA ARG A 174 10.59 -5.27 21.81
C ARG A 174 11.05 -6.71 21.96
N ALA A 175 11.24 -7.42 20.86
CA ALA A 175 11.54 -8.85 20.81
C ALA A 175 12.48 -9.20 19.65
N TYR A 176 13.47 -8.35 19.37
CA TYR A 176 14.48 -8.65 18.35
C TYR A 176 15.10 -10.03 18.61
N GLY A 177 15.28 -10.83 17.56
CA GLY A 177 15.68 -12.24 17.64
C GLY A 177 14.52 -13.24 17.63
N ASP A 178 13.27 -12.78 17.77
CA ASP A 178 12.04 -13.56 17.58
C ASP A 178 11.30 -13.18 16.28
N GLU A 179 12.00 -12.72 15.24
CA GLU A 179 11.41 -12.42 13.93
C GLU A 179 10.82 -13.68 13.28
N SER A 180 9.60 -13.54 12.74
CA SER A 180 8.90 -14.62 12.04
C SER A 180 9.45 -14.76 10.62
N VAL A 181 10.34 -15.74 10.42
CA VAL A 181 10.95 -16.01 9.10
C VAL A 181 10.68 -17.44 8.63
N TYR A 182 10.14 -17.58 7.42
CA TYR A 182 9.85 -18.86 6.77
C TYR A 182 11.03 -19.42 5.95
N GLY A 183 11.19 -20.74 5.98
CA GLY A 183 12.15 -21.48 5.15
C GLY A 183 12.76 -22.70 5.84
N GLY A 184 13.56 -23.46 5.08
CA GLY A 184 14.25 -24.66 5.59
C GLY A 184 15.14 -24.34 6.79
N GLY A 185 14.80 -24.87 7.97
CA GLY A 185 15.56 -24.66 9.20
C GLY A 185 15.31 -23.32 9.92
N LYS A 186 14.33 -22.52 9.48
CA LYS A 186 14.06 -21.18 10.04
C LYS A 186 13.09 -21.19 11.23
N ALA A 187 12.48 -20.04 11.54
CA ALA A 187 11.68 -19.83 12.75
C ALA A 187 10.25 -20.39 12.63
N ILE A 188 9.57 -20.15 11.50
CA ILE A 188 8.19 -20.60 11.26
C ILE A 188 8.17 -22.10 10.95
N ARG A 189 8.11 -22.90 12.02
CA ARG A 189 8.04 -24.36 12.01
C ARG A 189 7.28 -24.83 13.25
N ASP A 190 6.71 -26.03 13.15
CA ASP A 190 5.98 -26.72 14.22
C ASP A 190 6.68 -26.63 15.59
N GLY A 191 5.95 -26.16 16.60
CA GLY A 191 6.46 -26.02 17.97
C GLY A 191 7.40 -24.84 18.20
N MET A 192 7.75 -24.09 17.15
CA MET A 192 8.66 -22.94 17.17
C MET A 192 7.85 -21.65 17.04
N ALA A 193 8.02 -20.86 15.98
CA ALA A 193 7.16 -19.70 15.72
C ALA A 193 5.79 -20.08 15.14
N GLN A 194 5.59 -21.34 14.74
CA GLN A 194 4.27 -21.89 14.41
C GLN A 194 3.72 -22.61 15.65
N ASP A 195 2.57 -22.16 16.15
CA ASP A 195 1.86 -22.79 17.26
C ASP A 195 1.20 -24.09 16.79
N PRO A 196 1.62 -25.26 17.30
CA PRO A 196 1.02 -26.54 16.92
C PRO A 196 -0.41 -26.75 17.46
N GLN A 197 -0.83 -25.94 18.45
CA GLN A 197 -2.16 -26.06 19.06
C GLN A 197 -3.18 -25.14 18.40
N ALA A 198 -2.74 -24.12 17.65
CA ALA A 198 -3.63 -23.15 17.06
C ALA A 198 -4.55 -23.82 16.03
N SER A 199 -5.86 -23.74 16.30
CA SER A 199 -6.88 -24.13 15.34
C SER A 199 -7.02 -23.10 14.23
N ASP A 200 -7.71 -23.48 13.15
CA ASP A 200 -8.03 -22.55 12.06
C ASP A 200 -8.74 -21.28 12.58
N ALA A 201 -9.63 -21.39 13.56
CA ALA A 201 -10.32 -20.25 14.14
C ALA A 201 -9.42 -19.28 14.93
N GLU A 202 -8.25 -19.75 15.39
CA GLU A 202 -7.31 -18.97 16.20
C GLU A 202 -6.15 -18.42 15.37
N SER A 203 -5.75 -19.12 14.31
CA SER A 203 -4.64 -18.71 13.45
C SER A 203 -5.10 -17.86 12.27
N VAL A 204 -4.22 -16.95 11.83
CA VAL A 204 -4.42 -16.21 10.57
C VAL A 204 -4.35 -17.16 9.37
N ASP A 205 -5.10 -16.86 8.30
CA ASP A 205 -5.05 -17.63 7.04
C ASP A 205 -3.73 -17.38 6.32
N THR A 206 -3.24 -16.13 6.38
CA THR A 206 -1.98 -15.74 5.77
C THR A 206 -1.30 -14.69 6.63
N VAL A 207 0.02 -14.77 6.76
CA VAL A 207 0.84 -13.73 7.38
C VAL A 207 1.82 -13.17 6.35
N ILE A 208 1.88 -11.84 6.24
CA ILE A 208 2.96 -11.15 5.53
C ILE A 208 4.03 -10.79 6.56
N THR A 209 5.20 -11.43 6.49
CA THR A 209 6.24 -11.27 7.50
C THR A 209 7.14 -10.07 7.23
N SER A 210 7.54 -9.32 8.26
CA SER A 210 8.51 -8.22 8.17
C SER A 210 8.21 -7.21 7.05
N ALA A 211 6.94 -6.88 6.86
CA ALA A 211 6.49 -5.91 5.85
C ALA A 211 6.96 -4.50 6.22
N LEU A 212 7.56 -3.79 5.26
CA LEU A 212 7.73 -2.34 5.36
C LEU A 212 6.46 -1.64 4.88
N ILE A 213 5.61 -1.24 5.81
CA ILE A 213 4.35 -0.58 5.53
C ILE A 213 4.62 0.90 5.21
N VAL A 214 4.07 1.37 4.09
CA VAL A 214 4.01 2.79 3.73
C VAL A 214 2.55 3.12 3.44
N ASP A 215 1.89 3.74 4.42
CA ASP A 215 0.46 4.01 4.38
C ASP A 215 0.14 5.34 5.05
N ALA A 216 -0.78 6.11 4.47
CA ALA A 216 -1.10 7.46 4.93
C ALA A 216 -1.68 7.52 6.36
N MET A 217 -2.37 6.44 6.78
CA MET A 217 -3.05 6.29 8.06
C MET A 217 -2.12 5.67 9.11
N THR A 218 -1.46 4.55 8.78
CA THR A 218 -0.58 3.85 9.76
C THR A 218 0.85 4.39 9.79
N GLY A 219 1.27 5.15 8.78
CA GLY A 219 2.62 5.72 8.69
C GLY A 219 3.63 4.81 7.98
N ILE A 220 4.91 5.00 8.32
CA ILE A 220 6.04 4.26 7.74
C ILE A 220 6.65 3.36 8.83
N ILE A 221 6.13 2.14 8.93
CA ILE A 221 6.44 1.21 10.01
C ILE A 221 6.88 -0.15 9.47
N LYS A 222 7.51 -0.96 10.31
CA LYS A 222 7.76 -2.37 10.04
C LYS A 222 6.92 -3.26 10.94
N ALA A 223 6.17 -4.18 10.35
CA ALA A 223 5.31 -5.10 11.10
C ALA A 223 5.01 -6.37 10.30
N ASP A 224 4.51 -7.39 10.97
CA ASP A 224 3.82 -8.50 10.34
C ASP A 224 2.34 -8.12 10.12
N ILE A 225 1.76 -8.52 8.99
CA ILE A 225 0.33 -8.30 8.67
C ILE A 225 -0.38 -9.64 8.65
N GLY A 226 -1.38 -9.81 9.51
CA GLY A 226 -2.23 -11.00 9.55
C GLY A 226 -3.49 -10.81 8.72
N ILE A 227 -3.81 -11.81 7.92
CA ILE A 227 -5.01 -11.86 7.07
C ILE A 227 -5.88 -13.03 7.51
N LYS A 228 -7.17 -12.79 7.72
CA LYS A 228 -8.20 -13.80 7.99
C LYS A 228 -9.48 -13.44 7.23
N ASP A 229 -10.10 -14.40 6.56
CA ASP A 229 -11.34 -14.23 5.81
C ASP A 229 -11.30 -13.03 4.84
N GLY A 230 -10.15 -12.87 4.18
CA GLY A 230 -9.89 -11.79 3.22
C GLY A 230 -9.75 -10.38 3.82
N ARG A 231 -9.63 -10.25 5.15
CA ARG A 231 -9.46 -8.98 5.87
C ARG A 231 -8.16 -8.93 6.66
N ILE A 232 -7.66 -7.71 6.87
CA ILE A 232 -6.54 -7.45 7.78
C ILE A 232 -7.06 -7.59 9.21
N VAL A 233 -6.57 -8.56 9.96
CA VAL A 233 -6.98 -8.78 11.36
C VAL A 233 -5.96 -8.27 12.36
N GLY A 234 -4.69 -8.11 11.97
CA GLY A 234 -3.69 -7.54 12.85
C GLY A 234 -2.52 -6.97 12.07
N ILE A 235 -1.88 -5.95 12.66
CA ILE A 235 -0.63 -5.38 12.21
C ILE A 235 0.25 -5.25 13.45
N GLY A 236 1.30 -6.04 13.53
CA GLY A 236 2.07 -6.16 14.77
C GLY A 236 3.14 -7.23 14.70
N LYS A 237 3.34 -7.95 15.80
CA LYS A 237 4.26 -9.09 15.86
C LYS A 237 3.48 -10.39 15.73
N ALA A 238 3.74 -11.16 14.68
CA ALA A 238 3.19 -12.50 14.51
C ALA A 238 4.11 -13.57 15.13
N GLY A 239 3.56 -14.76 15.35
CA GLY A 239 4.34 -15.93 15.77
C GLY A 239 3.56 -16.88 16.67
N ASN A 240 4.28 -17.49 17.62
CA ASN A 240 3.72 -18.41 18.60
C ASN A 240 3.83 -17.82 20.02
N PRO A 241 2.70 -17.47 20.67
CA PRO A 241 2.70 -16.88 22.01
C PRO A 241 3.20 -17.83 23.10
N HIS A 242 3.35 -19.12 22.80
CA HIS A 242 3.91 -20.10 23.73
C HIS A 242 5.43 -20.11 23.79
N THR A 243 6.12 -19.59 22.78
CA THR A 243 7.58 -19.69 22.66
C THR A 243 8.27 -18.34 22.42
N GLN A 244 7.50 -17.31 22.03
CA GLN A 244 7.99 -15.98 21.70
C GLN A 244 7.27 -14.91 22.52
N ASP A 245 8.00 -13.85 22.87
CA ASP A 245 7.44 -12.71 23.59
C ASP A 245 6.73 -11.74 22.64
N GLY A 246 5.71 -11.06 23.14
CA GLY A 246 5.06 -9.94 22.45
C GLY A 246 4.25 -10.31 21.20
N VAL A 247 3.97 -11.60 20.97
CA VAL A 247 3.09 -12.03 19.88
C VAL A 247 1.69 -11.49 20.11
N ASP A 248 1.13 -10.81 19.10
CA ASP A 248 -0.24 -10.34 19.14
C ASP A 248 -1.21 -11.54 19.14
N PRO A 249 -2.20 -11.60 20.06
CA PRO A 249 -3.20 -12.67 20.08
C PRO A 249 -3.98 -12.87 18.78
N GLN A 250 -4.03 -11.86 17.89
CA GLN A 250 -4.69 -11.96 16.58
C GLN A 250 -3.72 -12.35 15.45
N LEU A 251 -2.43 -12.50 15.74
CA LEU A 251 -1.36 -12.81 14.77
C LEU A 251 -0.69 -14.16 15.05
N ILE A 252 -1.47 -15.12 15.54
CA ILE A 252 -0.99 -16.48 15.79
C ILE A 252 -0.76 -17.17 14.44
N ILE A 253 0.44 -17.73 14.27
CA ILE A 253 0.79 -18.56 13.12
C ILE A 253 0.52 -20.01 13.50
N GLY A 254 -0.42 -20.67 12.82
CA GLY A 254 -0.78 -22.07 13.06
C GLY A 254 -0.44 -22.98 11.87
N PRO A 255 -0.79 -24.27 11.93
CA PRO A 255 -0.60 -25.22 10.83
C PRO A 255 -1.40 -24.88 9.56
N ASN A 256 -2.43 -24.04 9.69
CA ASN A 256 -3.31 -23.61 8.58
C ASN A 256 -2.93 -22.23 8.01
N THR A 257 -1.81 -21.64 8.46
CA THR A 257 -1.36 -20.31 8.04
C THR A 257 -0.40 -20.40 6.85
N GLU A 258 -0.71 -19.69 5.77
CA GLU A 258 0.22 -19.42 4.66
C GLU A 258 1.17 -18.26 5.00
N VAL A 259 2.35 -18.22 4.37
CA VAL A 259 3.35 -17.16 4.60
C VAL A 259 3.72 -16.45 3.31
N ILE A 260 3.66 -15.11 3.34
CA ILE A 260 4.21 -14.24 2.32
C ILE A 260 5.41 -13.50 2.92
N ALA A 261 6.59 -13.66 2.31
CA ALA A 261 7.81 -12.97 2.73
C ALA A 261 7.75 -11.47 2.34
N GLY A 262 7.55 -10.60 3.34
CA GLY A 262 7.56 -9.15 3.18
C GLY A 262 8.93 -8.51 3.45
N GLU A 263 9.92 -9.28 3.94
CA GLU A 263 11.27 -8.77 4.13
C GLU A 263 11.84 -8.17 2.83
N HIS A 264 12.43 -6.98 2.94
CA HIS A 264 12.94 -6.20 1.80
C HIS A 264 11.86 -5.80 0.77
N ARG A 265 10.59 -5.74 1.16
CA ARG A 265 9.48 -5.26 0.34
C ARG A 265 8.77 -4.10 1.00
N ILE A 266 8.41 -3.12 0.17
CA ILE A 266 7.48 -2.07 0.56
C ILE A 266 6.07 -2.61 0.37
N VAL A 267 5.20 -2.37 1.33
CA VAL A 267 3.82 -2.83 1.34
C VAL A 267 2.90 -1.62 1.46
N THR A 268 1.98 -1.49 0.51
CA THR A 268 0.98 -0.40 0.47
C THR A 268 -0.41 -0.99 0.37
N ALA A 269 -1.42 -0.20 0.68
CA ALA A 269 -2.78 -0.51 0.24
C ALA A 269 -2.84 -0.56 -1.29
N GLY A 270 -3.78 -1.32 -1.83
CA GLY A 270 -4.14 -1.25 -3.24
C GLY A 270 -4.61 0.15 -3.62
N GLY A 271 -4.08 0.68 -4.72
CA GLY A 271 -4.49 1.99 -5.23
C GLY A 271 -5.94 1.98 -5.72
N ILE A 272 -6.55 3.15 -5.69
CA ILE A 272 -7.93 3.40 -6.11
C ILE A 272 -7.89 4.48 -7.18
N ASP A 273 -8.40 4.16 -8.36
CA ASP A 273 -8.55 5.13 -9.44
C ASP A 273 -10.02 5.52 -9.57
N SER A 274 -10.32 6.79 -9.26
CA SER A 274 -11.68 7.31 -9.22
C SER A 274 -12.16 7.95 -10.52
N HIS A 275 -11.35 7.96 -11.59
CA HIS A 275 -11.72 8.53 -12.88
C HIS A 275 -11.46 7.53 -14.03
N ILE A 276 -12.22 6.44 -14.03
CA ILE A 276 -12.10 5.36 -15.03
C ILE A 276 -13.17 5.45 -16.10
N HIS A 277 -12.76 5.62 -17.35
CA HIS A 277 -13.62 5.38 -18.49
C HIS A 277 -13.57 3.88 -18.82
N PHE A 278 -14.68 3.16 -18.63
CA PHE A 278 -14.78 1.74 -18.95
C PHE A 278 -14.91 1.52 -20.48
N ILE A 279 -13.82 1.83 -21.19
CA ILE A 279 -13.70 1.74 -22.66
C ILE A 279 -13.33 0.32 -23.05
N SER A 280 -12.41 -0.32 -22.31
CA SER A 280 -11.94 -1.67 -22.60
C SER A 280 -11.60 -2.47 -21.33
N PRO A 281 -12.00 -3.74 -21.21
CA PRO A 281 -11.77 -4.53 -19.99
C PRO A 281 -10.28 -4.75 -19.67
N GLN A 282 -9.40 -4.67 -20.67
CA GLN A 282 -7.95 -4.81 -20.54
C GLN A 282 -7.34 -3.77 -19.59
N GLN A 283 -8.01 -2.61 -19.41
CA GLN A 283 -7.59 -1.57 -18.46
C GLN A 283 -7.40 -2.12 -17.04
N ALA A 284 -8.16 -3.15 -16.64
CA ALA A 284 -8.02 -3.77 -15.32
C ALA A 284 -6.65 -4.45 -15.14
N GLU A 285 -6.14 -5.15 -16.16
CA GLU A 285 -4.82 -5.78 -16.10
C GLU A 285 -3.70 -4.73 -16.04
N GLU A 286 -3.86 -3.64 -16.81
CA GLU A 286 -2.91 -2.52 -16.78
C GLU A 286 -2.93 -1.76 -15.45
N GLY A 287 -4.11 -1.56 -14.85
CA GLY A 287 -4.23 -0.99 -13.52
C GLY A 287 -3.54 -1.86 -12.45
N LEU A 288 -3.78 -3.18 -12.47
CA LEU A 288 -3.11 -4.12 -11.56
C LEU A 288 -1.58 -4.13 -11.76
N SER A 289 -1.11 -3.97 -13.00
CA SER A 289 0.32 -3.88 -13.32
C SER A 289 1.01 -2.65 -12.72
N ASN A 290 0.23 -1.65 -12.29
CA ASN A 290 0.67 -0.49 -11.53
C ASN A 290 0.09 -0.44 -10.10
N GLY A 291 -0.44 -1.55 -9.56
CA GLY A 291 -0.91 -1.64 -8.18
C GLY A 291 -2.26 -0.97 -7.89
N ILE A 292 -3.08 -0.70 -8.91
CA ILE A 292 -4.48 -0.27 -8.75
C ILE A 292 -5.37 -1.49 -8.60
N THR A 293 -6.16 -1.53 -7.53
CA THR A 293 -7.03 -2.66 -7.19
C THR A 293 -8.52 -2.32 -7.28
N THR A 294 -8.85 -1.02 -7.35
CA THR A 294 -10.23 -0.53 -7.36
C THR A 294 -10.41 0.55 -8.42
N PHE A 295 -11.49 0.42 -9.20
CA PHE A 295 -11.91 1.37 -10.22
C PHE A 295 -13.26 1.99 -9.85
N PHE A 296 -13.33 3.32 -9.94
CA PHE A 296 -14.57 4.09 -9.94
C PHE A 296 -14.66 4.91 -11.22
N GLY A 297 -15.82 4.90 -11.86
CA GLY A 297 -16.01 5.59 -13.12
C GLY A 297 -17.22 5.07 -13.89
N GLY A 298 -17.28 5.26 -15.21
CA GLY A 298 -18.44 4.86 -15.99
C GLY A 298 -18.12 4.57 -17.44
N GLY A 299 -18.97 3.80 -18.09
CA GLY A 299 -18.80 3.44 -19.49
C GLY A 299 -19.59 2.22 -19.93
N THR A 300 -19.62 1.99 -21.24
CA THR A 300 -20.33 0.86 -21.87
C THR A 300 -19.49 0.19 -22.97
N GLY A 301 -18.16 0.30 -22.86
CA GLY A 301 -17.23 -0.04 -23.94
C GLY A 301 -16.88 1.18 -24.82
N PRO A 302 -16.36 0.99 -26.04
CA PRO A 302 -15.76 2.07 -26.84
C PRO A 302 -16.78 2.96 -27.58
N ALA A 303 -17.95 3.19 -27.00
CA ALA A 303 -18.94 4.12 -27.51
C ALA A 303 -18.45 5.57 -27.35
N GLU A 304 -18.86 6.48 -28.24
CA GLU A 304 -18.49 7.90 -28.21
C GLU A 304 -18.74 8.54 -26.84
N GLY A 305 -19.92 8.30 -26.27
CA GLY A 305 -20.25 8.81 -24.94
C GLY A 305 -19.33 8.30 -23.82
N THR A 306 -18.79 7.09 -23.93
CA THR A 306 -17.85 6.52 -22.96
C THR A 306 -16.41 6.95 -23.22
N LYS A 307 -16.03 7.12 -24.49
CA LYS A 307 -14.72 7.69 -24.86
C LYS A 307 -14.56 9.12 -24.39
N GLY A 308 -15.65 9.89 -24.29
CA GLY A 308 -15.64 11.25 -23.77
C GLY A 308 -16.03 11.38 -22.29
N THR A 309 -16.86 10.48 -21.73
CA THR A 309 -17.41 10.68 -20.38
C THR A 309 -17.45 9.39 -19.53
N THR A 310 -17.14 9.52 -18.24
CA THR A 310 -17.29 8.48 -17.21
C THR A 310 -18.75 8.23 -16.81
N CYS A 311 -19.62 7.97 -17.79
CA CYS A 311 -21.05 7.74 -17.60
C CYS A 311 -21.47 6.34 -18.08
N THR A 312 -22.23 5.62 -17.26
CA THR A 312 -22.96 4.40 -17.64
C THR A 312 -24.45 4.72 -17.70
N PRO A 313 -25.00 5.14 -18.85
CA PRO A 313 -26.34 5.72 -18.89
C PRO A 313 -27.45 4.65 -18.85
N GLY A 314 -28.35 4.79 -17.87
CA GLY A 314 -29.61 4.04 -17.77
C GLY A 314 -29.49 2.63 -17.18
N GLU A 315 -30.63 2.12 -16.68
CA GLU A 315 -30.72 0.88 -15.92
C GLU A 315 -30.15 -0.34 -16.67
N SER A 316 -30.46 -0.45 -17.97
CA SER A 316 -30.01 -1.57 -18.80
C SER A 316 -28.48 -1.62 -18.95
N SER A 317 -27.85 -0.45 -19.10
CA SER A 317 -26.39 -0.35 -19.27
C SER A 317 -25.70 -0.63 -17.94
N ILE A 318 -26.21 -0.05 -16.84
CA ILE A 318 -25.71 -0.29 -15.49
C ILE A 318 -25.80 -1.78 -15.15
N GLY A 319 -26.96 -2.40 -15.36
CA GLY A 319 -27.15 -3.83 -15.11
C GLY A 319 -26.22 -4.72 -15.95
N MET A 320 -25.92 -4.34 -17.20
CA MET A 320 -24.97 -5.09 -18.04
C MET A 320 -23.53 -4.94 -17.54
N MET A 321 -23.11 -3.73 -17.20
CA MET A 321 -21.75 -3.48 -16.71
C MET A 321 -21.50 -4.10 -15.34
N LEU A 322 -22.51 -4.15 -14.45
CA LEU A 322 -22.42 -4.88 -13.19
C LEU A 322 -22.25 -6.39 -13.40
N ARG A 323 -22.91 -6.98 -14.41
CA ARG A 323 -22.66 -8.38 -14.78
C ARG A 323 -21.27 -8.60 -15.37
N ALA A 324 -20.75 -7.66 -16.16
CA ALA A 324 -19.40 -7.73 -16.70
C ALA A 324 -18.35 -7.60 -15.58
N ALA A 325 -18.62 -6.78 -14.57
CA ALA A 325 -17.75 -6.56 -13.42
C ALA A 325 -17.44 -7.86 -12.66
N ASP A 326 -18.36 -8.83 -12.64
CA ASP A 326 -18.17 -10.15 -12.01
C ASP A 326 -17.00 -10.97 -12.58
N ASP A 327 -16.50 -10.63 -13.78
CA ASP A 327 -15.31 -11.24 -14.41
C ASP A 327 -14.12 -10.25 -14.52
N MET A 328 -14.21 -9.08 -13.89
CA MET A 328 -13.12 -8.09 -13.90
C MET A 328 -12.24 -8.21 -12.65
N PRO A 329 -10.91 -8.25 -12.78
CA PRO A 329 -10.00 -8.51 -11.67
C PRO A 329 -9.67 -7.25 -10.85
N VAL A 330 -10.65 -6.39 -10.60
CA VAL A 330 -10.56 -5.21 -9.72
C VAL A 330 -11.90 -5.02 -9.00
N ASN A 331 -11.91 -4.29 -7.89
CA ASN A 331 -13.16 -3.78 -7.31
C ASN A 331 -13.74 -2.69 -8.23
N ILE A 332 -15.07 -2.56 -8.29
CA ILE A 332 -15.72 -1.64 -9.24
C ILE A 332 -16.87 -0.88 -8.59
N GLY A 333 -16.87 0.45 -8.73
CA GLY A 333 -18.04 1.32 -8.53
C GLY A 333 -18.42 2.03 -9.84
N ILE A 334 -19.70 1.98 -10.20
CA ILE A 334 -20.19 2.52 -11.48
C ILE A 334 -20.85 3.89 -11.27
N LEU A 335 -20.49 4.87 -12.09
CA LEU A 335 -21.12 6.18 -12.17
C LEU A 335 -22.21 6.19 -13.26
N GLY A 336 -23.40 6.63 -12.89
CA GLY A 336 -24.46 6.99 -13.82
C GLY A 336 -24.24 8.37 -14.42
N LYS A 337 -25.10 8.76 -15.37
CA LYS A 337 -25.11 10.11 -15.94
C LYS A 337 -25.89 11.06 -15.03
N GLY A 338 -25.19 12.04 -14.46
CA GLY A 338 -25.75 13.13 -13.65
C GLY A 338 -26.21 14.33 -14.46
N SER A 339 -25.88 14.41 -15.75
CA SER A 339 -26.32 15.51 -16.63
C SER A 339 -27.79 15.39 -17.02
N GLY A 340 -28.69 15.81 -16.11
CA GLY A 340 -30.13 15.92 -16.33
C GLY A 340 -30.76 16.95 -15.39
N SER A 341 -31.70 17.75 -15.90
CA SER A 341 -32.33 18.85 -15.14
C SER A 341 -33.57 18.42 -14.33
N LEU A 342 -33.94 17.15 -14.39
CA LEU A 342 -35.06 16.56 -13.64
C LEU A 342 -34.57 15.31 -12.90
N PRO A 343 -35.09 15.00 -11.70
CA PRO A 343 -34.50 14.00 -10.81
C PRO A 343 -34.77 12.56 -11.25
N GLU A 344 -35.92 12.26 -11.87
CA GLU A 344 -36.42 10.89 -12.03
C GLU A 344 -35.47 9.98 -12.82
N ALA A 345 -34.79 10.53 -13.83
CA ALA A 345 -33.82 9.80 -14.63
C ALA A 345 -32.50 9.54 -13.88
N LEU A 346 -32.11 10.41 -12.95
CA LEU A 346 -30.92 10.23 -12.13
C LEU A 346 -31.19 9.20 -11.02
N GLU A 347 -32.33 9.32 -10.34
CA GLU A 347 -32.81 8.39 -9.32
C GLU A 347 -32.87 6.96 -9.86
N SER A 348 -33.44 6.75 -11.06
CA SER A 348 -33.52 5.42 -11.69
C SER A 348 -32.15 4.75 -11.89
N GLN A 349 -31.10 5.53 -12.17
CA GLN A 349 -29.75 5.01 -12.35
C GLN A 349 -29.13 4.59 -11.01
N ILE A 350 -29.37 5.36 -9.95
CA ILE A 350 -28.94 5.03 -8.60
C ILE A 350 -29.66 3.75 -8.13
N ALA A 351 -30.98 3.67 -8.30
CA ALA A 351 -31.79 2.50 -7.97
C ALA A 351 -31.38 1.24 -8.77
N ALA A 352 -30.88 1.42 -10.00
CA ALA A 352 -30.34 0.33 -10.81
C ALA A 352 -28.94 -0.15 -10.39
N GLY A 353 -28.24 0.59 -9.52
CA GLY A 353 -26.95 0.17 -8.98
C GLY A 353 -25.79 1.14 -9.17
N ALA A 354 -26.01 2.34 -9.70
CA ALA A 354 -24.94 3.34 -9.74
C ALA A 354 -24.48 3.70 -8.31
N ALA A 355 -23.16 3.73 -8.10
CA ALA A 355 -22.49 4.12 -6.87
C ALA A 355 -22.25 5.64 -6.77
N GLY A 356 -22.60 6.38 -7.82
CA GLY A 356 -22.43 7.82 -7.94
C GLY A 356 -22.90 8.31 -9.29
N LEU A 357 -22.76 9.62 -9.53
CA LEU A 357 -23.14 10.25 -10.80
C LEU A 357 -21.98 11.08 -11.34
N LYS A 358 -21.92 11.25 -12.67
CA LYS A 358 -21.00 12.16 -13.36
C LYS A 358 -21.78 13.23 -14.12
N ILE A 359 -21.48 14.51 -13.86
CA ILE A 359 -21.81 15.62 -14.75
C ILE A 359 -20.65 15.83 -15.72
N HIS A 360 -20.98 16.06 -16.99
CA HIS A 360 -19.99 16.37 -18.02
C HIS A 360 -20.50 17.45 -18.98
N GLU A 361 -19.60 18.30 -19.46
CA GLU A 361 -19.95 19.39 -20.40
C GLU A 361 -20.52 18.87 -21.73
N ASP A 362 -19.98 17.78 -22.27
CA ASP A 362 -20.52 17.05 -23.45
C ASP A 362 -22.00 16.66 -23.33
N TRP A 363 -22.53 16.55 -22.11
CA TRP A 363 -23.94 16.29 -21.83
C TRP A 363 -24.68 17.51 -21.24
N GLY A 364 -23.99 18.66 -21.14
CA GLY A 364 -24.42 19.86 -20.45
C GLY A 364 -24.06 19.86 -18.96
N ALA A 365 -23.15 20.75 -18.58
CA ALA A 365 -22.74 21.00 -17.18
C ALA A 365 -23.34 22.32 -16.64
N THR A 366 -24.62 22.56 -16.94
CA THR A 366 -25.29 23.84 -16.62
C THR A 366 -25.65 23.97 -15.13
N PRO A 367 -25.86 25.19 -14.60
CA PRO A 367 -26.28 25.40 -13.21
C PRO A 367 -27.53 24.61 -12.79
N ALA A 368 -28.52 24.46 -13.67
CA ALA A 368 -29.73 23.69 -13.39
C ALA A 368 -29.46 22.18 -13.26
N VAL A 369 -28.54 21.66 -14.06
CA VAL A 369 -28.08 20.27 -13.98
C VAL A 369 -27.31 20.02 -12.69
N ILE A 370 -26.38 20.94 -12.35
CA ILE A 370 -25.57 20.86 -11.13
C ILE A 370 -26.46 20.83 -9.89
N ASP A 371 -27.40 21.77 -9.79
CA ASP A 371 -28.29 21.86 -8.64
C ASP A 371 -29.18 20.62 -8.50
N ASN A 372 -29.75 20.11 -9.60
CA ASN A 372 -30.59 18.92 -9.58
C ASN A 372 -29.80 17.66 -9.19
N ALA A 373 -28.64 17.43 -9.80
CA ALA A 373 -27.84 16.25 -9.51
C ALA A 373 -27.31 16.24 -8.07
N LEU A 374 -26.92 17.40 -7.53
CA LEU A 374 -26.51 17.50 -6.14
C LEU A 374 -27.65 17.18 -5.18
N LYS A 375 -28.89 17.61 -5.45
CA LYS A 375 -30.07 17.25 -4.65
C LYS A 375 -30.32 15.74 -4.67
N VAL A 376 -30.27 15.11 -5.84
CA VAL A 376 -30.40 13.65 -5.96
C VAL A 376 -29.26 12.94 -5.21
N CYS A 377 -28.02 13.40 -5.33
CA CYS A 377 -26.91 12.83 -4.57
C CYS A 377 -27.08 13.00 -3.05
N ASP A 378 -27.62 14.13 -2.59
CA ASP A 378 -27.94 14.38 -1.18
C ASP A 378 -29.00 13.40 -0.66
N ASP A 379 -30.05 13.14 -1.44
CA ASP A 379 -31.15 12.24 -1.05
C ASP A 379 -30.74 10.75 -1.01
N HIS A 380 -29.74 10.35 -1.81
CA HIS A 380 -29.32 8.95 -1.97
C HIS A 380 -27.94 8.61 -1.38
N ASP A 381 -27.24 9.57 -0.77
CA ASP A 381 -25.91 9.44 -0.17
C ASP A 381 -24.83 8.86 -1.12
N VAL A 382 -24.82 9.33 -2.36
CA VAL A 382 -23.80 8.97 -3.36
C VAL A 382 -22.96 10.19 -3.77
N GLN A 383 -21.74 9.97 -4.24
CA GLN A 383 -20.89 11.07 -4.69
C GLN A 383 -21.32 11.60 -6.07
N LEU A 384 -21.14 12.91 -6.27
CA LEU A 384 -21.22 13.55 -7.58
C LEU A 384 -19.83 13.94 -8.06
N ALA A 385 -19.42 13.37 -9.18
CA ALA A 385 -18.24 13.82 -9.92
C ALA A 385 -18.65 14.85 -10.98
N ILE A 386 -17.80 15.85 -11.23
CA ILE A 386 -18.06 16.88 -12.23
C ILE A 386 -16.86 17.17 -13.12
N HIS A 387 -17.16 17.32 -14.41
CA HIS A 387 -16.39 18.03 -15.42
C HIS A 387 -17.23 19.24 -15.82
N THR A 388 -16.72 20.46 -15.57
CA THR A 388 -17.50 21.71 -15.70
C THR A 388 -17.51 22.26 -17.12
N ASP A 389 -18.31 23.30 -17.36
CA ASP A 389 -18.49 23.96 -18.66
C ASP A 389 -17.23 24.73 -19.11
N THR A 390 -16.39 24.12 -19.96
CA THR A 390 -15.14 24.74 -20.45
C THR A 390 -15.44 25.98 -21.28
N LEU A 391 -16.53 25.94 -22.03
CA LEU A 391 -16.96 26.99 -22.96
C LEU A 391 -17.48 28.24 -22.24
N ASN A 392 -17.78 28.13 -20.94
CA ASN A 392 -18.49 29.16 -20.18
C ASN A 392 -19.85 29.50 -20.82
N GLU A 393 -20.51 28.53 -21.46
CA GLU A 393 -21.74 28.75 -22.24
C GLU A 393 -22.89 29.20 -21.32
N SER A 394 -22.99 28.55 -20.16
CA SER A 394 -24.08 28.76 -19.19
C SER A 394 -23.70 29.67 -18.02
N GLY A 395 -22.47 30.19 -18.00
CA GLY A 395 -21.91 31.03 -16.95
C GLY A 395 -20.41 30.80 -16.77
N PHE A 396 -19.77 31.64 -15.95
CA PHE A 396 -18.36 31.45 -15.57
C PHE A 396 -18.23 30.56 -14.34
N PHE A 397 -16.99 30.36 -13.86
CA PHE A 397 -16.70 29.66 -12.60
C PHE A 397 -17.60 30.11 -11.44
N GLU A 398 -17.88 31.42 -11.30
CA GLU A 398 -18.74 31.95 -10.25
C GLU A 398 -20.15 31.35 -10.27
N ASP A 399 -20.72 31.13 -11.45
CA ASP A 399 -22.08 30.61 -11.60
C ASP A 399 -22.13 29.13 -11.22
N THR A 400 -21.15 28.34 -11.66
CA THR A 400 -20.97 26.94 -11.24
C THR A 400 -20.71 26.85 -9.73
N ARG A 401 -19.86 27.71 -9.16
CA ARG A 401 -19.64 27.80 -7.72
C ARG A 401 -20.93 28.09 -6.96
N ASN A 402 -21.75 29.04 -7.46
CA ASN A 402 -23.03 29.37 -6.85
C ASN A 402 -24.03 28.21 -6.96
N ALA A 403 -24.01 27.46 -8.06
CA ALA A 403 -24.82 26.26 -8.24
C ALA A 403 -24.39 25.12 -7.31
N ILE A 404 -23.08 24.94 -7.06
CA ILE A 404 -22.59 23.97 -6.08
C ILE A 404 -22.99 24.39 -4.65
N GLY A 405 -22.74 25.65 -4.30
CA GLY A 405 -22.89 26.15 -2.94
C GLY A 405 -21.95 25.44 -1.96
N ASP A 406 -22.47 25.09 -0.79
CA ASP A 406 -21.70 24.39 0.26
C ASP A 406 -21.82 22.85 0.17
N ARG A 407 -22.45 22.32 -0.88
CA ARG A 407 -22.68 20.88 -1.05
C ARG A 407 -21.42 20.18 -1.53
N THR A 408 -21.17 18.98 -1.01
CA THR A 408 -20.01 18.17 -1.37
C THR A 408 -20.01 17.82 -2.85
N ILE A 409 -18.87 18.00 -3.52
CA ILE A 409 -18.69 17.60 -4.92
C ILE A 409 -17.24 17.20 -5.20
N HIS A 410 -17.06 16.19 -6.05
CA HIS A 410 -15.76 15.74 -6.50
C HIS A 410 -15.45 16.37 -7.86
N THR A 411 -14.48 17.28 -7.93
CA THR A 411 -14.05 17.89 -9.19
C THR A 411 -12.94 17.06 -9.82
N PHE A 412 -13.22 16.47 -10.98
CA PHE A 412 -12.19 15.81 -11.78
C PHE A 412 -11.28 16.84 -12.45
N HIS A 413 -10.06 16.40 -12.81
CA HIS A 413 -9.02 17.17 -13.52
C HIS A 413 -9.07 18.68 -13.21
N SER A 414 -8.95 19.02 -11.92
CA SER A 414 -9.26 20.34 -11.37
C SER A 414 -8.37 21.46 -11.93
N GLU A 415 -7.26 21.11 -12.58
CA GLU A 415 -6.39 22.03 -13.31
C GLU A 415 -7.02 22.55 -14.62
N GLY A 416 -7.81 21.71 -15.30
CA GLY A 416 -8.62 22.11 -16.45
C GLY A 416 -8.13 21.66 -17.83
N ALA A 417 -6.93 21.10 -18.00
CA ALA A 417 -6.52 20.51 -19.28
C ALA A 417 -7.43 19.34 -19.67
N GLY A 418 -7.77 18.49 -18.70
CA GLY A 418 -8.80 17.45 -18.84
C GLY A 418 -10.22 18.00 -18.98
N GLY A 419 -10.43 19.30 -18.75
CA GLY A 419 -11.67 20.04 -19.00
C GLY A 419 -12.23 20.78 -17.78
N GLY A 420 -12.93 21.87 -18.04
CA GLY A 420 -13.50 22.77 -17.04
C GLY A 420 -13.33 24.24 -17.42
N HIS A 421 -14.03 25.13 -16.70
CA HIS A 421 -14.09 26.58 -16.99
C HIS A 421 -12.72 27.15 -17.37
N ALA A 422 -12.58 27.59 -18.62
CA ALA A 422 -11.35 28.18 -19.11
C ALA A 422 -11.32 29.69 -18.77
N PRO A 423 -10.20 30.22 -18.23
CA PRO A 423 -8.96 29.52 -17.84
C PRO A 423 -8.90 29.12 -16.35
N ASP A 424 -9.94 29.38 -15.56
CA ASP A 424 -9.81 29.56 -14.11
C ASP A 424 -10.51 28.52 -13.22
N ILE A 425 -10.87 27.34 -13.77
CA ILE A 425 -11.46 26.23 -13.00
C ILE A 425 -10.63 25.82 -11.78
N LEU A 426 -9.31 25.99 -11.82
CA LEU A 426 -8.41 25.66 -10.70
C LEU A 426 -8.76 26.39 -9.39
N ARG A 427 -9.50 27.51 -9.47
CA ARG A 427 -10.08 28.22 -8.32
C ARG A 427 -10.97 27.33 -7.45
N VAL A 428 -11.56 26.28 -8.01
CA VAL A 428 -12.42 25.31 -7.34
C VAL A 428 -11.70 24.58 -6.19
N THR A 429 -10.38 24.44 -6.28
CA THR A 429 -9.56 23.75 -5.26
C THR A 429 -9.50 24.50 -3.91
N GLY A 430 -9.85 25.79 -3.91
CA GLY A 430 -9.98 26.64 -2.71
C GLY A 430 -11.37 26.61 -2.06
N MET A 431 -12.29 25.75 -2.52
CA MET A 431 -13.64 25.63 -1.94
C MET A 431 -13.69 24.53 -0.86
N PRO A 432 -14.27 24.79 0.34
CA PRO A 432 -14.32 23.82 1.43
C PRO A 432 -15.09 22.53 1.10
N SER A 433 -16.12 22.62 0.27
CA SER A 433 -17.00 21.51 -0.12
C SER A 433 -16.46 20.65 -1.25
N VAL A 434 -15.35 21.07 -1.88
CA VAL A 434 -14.79 20.41 -3.06
C VAL A 434 -13.75 19.38 -2.64
N LEU A 435 -13.81 18.22 -3.31
CA LEU A 435 -12.81 17.15 -3.25
C LEU A 435 -12.03 17.17 -4.57
N PRO A 436 -10.92 17.93 -4.66
CA PRO A 436 -10.24 18.15 -5.93
C PRO A 436 -9.35 16.96 -6.31
N ALA A 437 -9.54 16.46 -7.51
CA ALA A 437 -8.69 15.46 -8.16
C ALA A 437 -7.98 16.01 -9.39
N SER A 438 -6.85 15.40 -9.70
CA SER A 438 -6.16 15.55 -10.98
C SER A 438 -6.16 14.25 -11.77
N THR A 439 -5.99 14.39 -13.07
CA THR A 439 -5.72 13.28 -14.00
C THR A 439 -4.24 13.28 -14.36
N ASN A 440 -3.73 12.15 -14.81
CA ASN A 440 -2.29 11.91 -14.77
C ASN A 440 -1.42 12.38 -15.95
N PRO A 441 -1.91 12.78 -17.15
CA PRO A 441 -0.99 13.19 -18.21
C PRO A 441 -0.29 14.54 -17.99
N THR A 442 -0.93 15.45 -17.24
CA THR A 442 -0.35 16.76 -16.90
C THR A 442 0.76 16.66 -15.85
N LEU A 443 0.89 15.51 -15.18
CA LEU A 443 1.62 15.39 -13.92
C LEU A 443 2.89 14.52 -14.04
N PRO A 444 4.02 15.00 -13.47
CA PRO A 444 4.31 16.41 -13.22
C PRO A 444 4.43 17.19 -14.54
N TYR A 445 4.50 18.52 -14.42
CA TYR A 445 4.85 19.38 -15.54
C TYR A 445 6.23 19.04 -16.12
N THR A 446 6.28 18.70 -17.42
CA THR A 446 7.50 18.38 -18.18
C THR A 446 7.61 19.22 -19.43
N VAL A 447 8.78 19.19 -20.07
CA VAL A 447 9.04 19.94 -21.31
C VAL A 447 8.13 19.55 -22.49
N ASN A 448 7.57 18.34 -22.48
CA ASN A 448 6.69 17.86 -23.55
C ASN A 448 5.20 17.96 -23.20
N SER A 449 4.85 18.32 -21.96
CA SER A 449 3.47 18.21 -21.46
C SER A 449 2.49 19.03 -22.30
N ALA A 450 2.82 20.30 -22.61
CA ALA A 450 1.90 21.18 -23.34
C ALA A 450 1.71 20.74 -24.80
N GLU A 451 2.78 20.36 -25.50
CA GLU A 451 2.70 19.90 -26.89
C GLU A 451 1.88 18.61 -27.02
N GLU A 452 2.11 17.63 -26.12
CA GLU A 452 1.36 16.37 -26.09
C GLU A 452 -0.14 16.59 -25.84
N LEU A 453 -0.48 17.46 -24.88
CA LEU A 453 -1.85 17.72 -24.49
C LEU A 453 -2.65 18.42 -25.58
N LEU A 454 -2.04 19.33 -26.35
CA LEU A 454 -2.72 20.04 -27.42
C LEU A 454 -3.27 19.05 -28.46
N ASP A 455 -2.42 18.16 -28.97
CA ASP A 455 -2.84 17.13 -29.94
C ASP A 455 -3.83 16.13 -29.31
N MET A 456 -3.66 15.79 -28.03
CA MET A 456 -4.55 14.87 -27.32
C MET A 456 -5.96 15.42 -27.16
N VAL A 457 -6.11 16.70 -26.80
CA VAL A 457 -7.41 17.40 -26.70
C VAL A 457 -8.10 17.40 -28.06
N MET A 458 -7.35 17.71 -29.13
CA MET A 458 -7.88 17.73 -30.49
C MET A 458 -8.48 16.37 -30.88
N VAL A 459 -7.81 15.26 -30.54
CA VAL A 459 -8.31 13.91 -30.82
C VAL A 459 -9.50 13.52 -29.93
N CYS A 460 -9.43 13.72 -28.62
CA CYS A 460 -10.46 13.24 -27.69
C CYS A 460 -11.82 13.91 -27.92
N HIS A 461 -11.82 15.21 -28.23
CA HIS A 461 -13.03 15.99 -28.48
C HIS A 461 -13.44 16.04 -29.96
N HIS A 462 -12.80 15.26 -30.84
CA HIS A 462 -13.10 15.19 -32.27
C HIS A 462 -13.04 16.57 -32.97
N LEU A 463 -12.05 17.38 -32.59
CA LEU A 463 -11.82 18.72 -33.12
C LEU A 463 -11.01 18.67 -34.44
N SER A 464 -11.06 19.73 -35.22
CA SER A 464 -10.35 19.85 -36.49
C SER A 464 -9.25 20.92 -36.45
N HIS A 465 -8.03 20.55 -36.87
CA HIS A 465 -6.94 21.53 -37.08
C HIS A 465 -7.25 22.54 -38.19
N ASP A 466 -8.25 22.27 -39.04
CA ASP A 466 -8.66 23.17 -40.13
C ASP A 466 -9.68 24.22 -39.66
N ILE A 467 -10.21 24.12 -38.44
CA ILE A 467 -11.21 25.04 -37.87
C ILE A 467 -10.53 25.94 -36.84
N PRO A 468 -10.41 27.27 -37.08
CA PRO A 468 -9.73 28.19 -36.16
C PRO A 468 -10.35 28.23 -34.76
N GLU A 469 -11.67 28.09 -34.65
CA GLU A 469 -12.39 28.06 -33.37
C GLU A 469 -12.02 26.83 -32.53
N ASP A 470 -11.83 25.68 -33.17
CA ASP A 470 -11.43 24.42 -32.52
C ASP A 470 -10.00 24.51 -31.97
N VAL A 471 -9.08 25.07 -32.76
CA VAL A 471 -7.70 25.32 -32.32
C VAL A 471 -7.66 26.31 -31.17
N SER A 472 -8.40 27.42 -31.28
CA SER A 472 -8.49 28.42 -30.20
C SER A 472 -9.08 27.84 -28.91
N PHE A 473 -10.06 26.94 -29.02
CA PHE A 473 -10.60 26.22 -27.86
C PHE A 473 -9.53 25.33 -27.21
N ALA A 474 -8.80 24.54 -28.00
CA ALA A 474 -7.75 23.67 -27.48
C ALA A 474 -6.59 24.47 -26.85
N GLU A 475 -6.16 25.57 -27.49
CA GLU A 475 -5.14 26.48 -26.96
C GLU A 475 -5.58 27.16 -25.66
N SER A 476 -6.87 27.49 -25.51
CA SER A 476 -7.39 28.05 -24.25
C SER A 476 -7.39 27.04 -23.10
N ARG A 477 -7.41 25.74 -23.41
CA ARG A 477 -7.52 24.64 -22.46
C ARG A 477 -6.16 24.11 -21.99
N VAL A 478 -5.17 24.09 -22.86
CA VAL A 478 -3.81 23.62 -22.56
C VAL A 478 -2.93 24.80 -22.17
N ARG A 479 -2.76 25.00 -20.86
CA ARG A 479 -2.09 26.17 -20.29
C ARG A 479 -0.89 25.74 -19.44
N PRO A 480 0.35 25.98 -19.88
CA PRO A 480 1.54 25.63 -19.11
C PRO A 480 1.54 26.21 -17.68
N GLU A 481 0.96 27.39 -17.49
CA GLU A 481 0.88 28.08 -16.20
C GLU A 481 0.04 27.32 -15.19
N THR A 482 -1.15 26.82 -15.58
CA THR A 482 -2.02 26.06 -14.67
C THR A 482 -1.50 24.64 -14.45
N ILE A 483 -0.86 24.01 -15.45
CA ILE A 483 -0.17 22.71 -15.29
C ILE A 483 1.00 22.81 -14.30
N ALA A 484 1.80 23.88 -14.40
CA ALA A 484 2.87 24.16 -13.44
C ALA A 484 2.32 24.40 -12.03
N ALA A 485 1.23 25.17 -11.91
CA ALA A 485 0.57 25.41 -10.63
C ALA A 485 -0.01 24.11 -10.02
N GLU A 486 -0.62 23.24 -10.82
CA GLU A 486 -1.17 21.95 -10.38
C GLU A 486 -0.09 21.08 -9.71
N THR A 487 1.09 21.01 -10.32
CA THR A 487 2.24 20.29 -9.76
C THR A 487 2.59 20.82 -8.36
N VAL A 488 2.62 22.14 -8.17
CA VAL A 488 2.89 22.76 -6.85
C VAL A 488 1.73 22.54 -5.87
N LEU A 489 0.48 22.62 -6.33
CA LEU A 489 -0.72 22.43 -5.51
C LEU A 489 -0.85 21.01 -4.97
N HIS A 490 -0.37 20.01 -5.71
CA HIS A 490 -0.24 18.66 -5.19
C HIS A 490 0.72 18.60 -4.00
N ASP A 491 1.89 19.22 -4.12
CA ASP A 491 2.91 19.21 -3.08
C ASP A 491 2.48 20.00 -1.84
N ARG A 492 1.73 21.08 -2.03
CA ARG A 492 1.10 21.86 -0.94
C ARG A 492 -0.09 21.16 -0.29
N GLY A 493 -0.56 20.03 -0.79
CA GLY A 493 -1.73 19.33 -0.24
C GLY A 493 -3.05 20.07 -0.51
N VAL A 494 -3.12 20.84 -1.59
CA VAL A 494 -4.33 21.54 -2.03
C VAL A 494 -5.12 20.70 -3.02
N ILE A 495 -4.48 19.90 -3.87
CA ILE A 495 -5.17 18.86 -4.64
C ILE A 495 -5.07 17.55 -3.87
N SER A 496 -6.18 16.82 -3.77
CA SER A 496 -6.34 15.75 -2.78
C SER A 496 -6.28 14.35 -3.35
N ILE A 497 -6.51 14.19 -4.65
CA ILE A 497 -6.66 12.89 -5.32
C ILE A 497 -5.86 12.86 -6.63
N PHE A 498 -5.23 11.73 -6.90
CA PHE A 498 -4.69 11.36 -8.22
C PHE A 498 -5.61 10.32 -8.86
N SER A 499 -5.90 10.49 -10.15
CA SER A 499 -6.68 9.57 -10.97
C SER A 499 -6.07 9.46 -12.37
N SER A 500 -6.56 8.52 -13.19
CA SER A 500 -6.04 8.39 -14.56
C SER A 500 -6.73 9.29 -15.56
N ASP A 501 -8.05 9.15 -15.75
CA ASP A 501 -8.79 9.48 -16.99
C ASP A 501 -8.59 8.44 -18.11
N SER A 502 -8.62 7.17 -17.72
CA SER A 502 -8.09 6.05 -18.50
C SER A 502 -8.60 5.99 -19.96
N GLN A 503 -7.70 6.09 -20.94
CA GLN A 503 -7.99 6.10 -22.38
C GLN A 503 -8.84 7.29 -22.89
N ALA A 504 -9.07 8.31 -22.06
CA ALA A 504 -9.86 9.50 -22.37
C ALA A 504 -9.14 10.76 -21.87
N MET A 505 -7.89 10.95 -22.32
CA MET A 505 -6.92 11.88 -21.73
C MET A 505 -6.23 11.40 -20.44
N GLY A 506 -5.92 10.10 -20.35
CA GLY A 506 -5.34 9.53 -19.14
C GLY A 506 -4.84 8.10 -19.30
N ARG A 507 -3.99 7.67 -18.36
CA ARG A 507 -3.26 6.39 -18.44
C ARG A 507 -3.48 5.54 -17.19
N VAL A 508 -4.27 4.47 -17.30
CA VAL A 508 -4.64 3.63 -16.13
C VAL A 508 -3.46 3.00 -15.40
N GLY A 509 -2.39 2.66 -16.13
CA GLY A 509 -1.19 2.00 -15.59
C GLY A 509 -0.12 2.96 -15.05
N GLU A 510 -0.44 4.23 -14.81
CA GLU A 510 0.57 5.23 -14.42
C GLU A 510 0.22 6.03 -13.16
N THR A 511 -0.92 5.80 -12.52
CA THR A 511 -1.38 6.64 -11.39
C THR A 511 -0.40 6.67 -10.21
N TRP A 512 0.17 5.53 -9.79
CA TRP A 512 1.20 5.51 -8.75
C TRP A 512 2.51 6.16 -9.22
N ALA A 513 2.94 5.82 -10.43
CA ALA A 513 4.20 6.31 -10.99
C ALA A 513 4.19 7.84 -11.09
N ARG A 514 3.09 8.41 -11.60
CA ARG A 514 2.90 9.85 -11.78
C ARG A 514 2.85 10.59 -10.44
N ALA A 515 2.15 10.05 -9.45
CA ALA A 515 2.18 10.61 -8.10
C ALA A 515 3.60 10.71 -7.52
N PHE A 516 4.43 9.67 -7.70
CA PHE A 516 5.80 9.65 -7.20
C PHE A 516 6.77 10.49 -8.04
N GLN A 517 6.55 10.58 -9.36
CA GLN A 517 7.27 11.49 -10.24
C GLN A 517 6.98 12.95 -9.87
N THR A 518 5.73 13.29 -9.53
CA THR A 518 5.36 14.63 -9.04
C THR A 518 6.04 14.94 -7.71
N ALA A 519 5.97 14.03 -6.73
CA ALA A 519 6.68 14.20 -5.46
C ALA A 519 8.19 14.38 -5.65
N HIS A 520 8.80 13.60 -6.56
CA HIS A 520 10.21 13.71 -6.92
C HIS A 520 10.56 15.08 -7.50
N HIS A 521 9.79 15.53 -8.48
CA HIS A 521 10.00 16.81 -9.17
C HIS A 521 9.85 17.98 -8.20
N CYS A 522 8.79 17.98 -7.40
CA CYS A 522 8.59 19.00 -6.38
C CYS A 522 9.71 19.02 -5.34
N LYS A 523 10.24 17.86 -4.93
CA LYS A 523 11.43 17.83 -4.07
C LYS A 523 12.66 18.45 -4.74
N ALA A 524 12.87 18.15 -6.02
CA ALA A 524 14.04 18.65 -6.75
C ALA A 524 14.03 20.18 -6.87
N GLU A 525 12.87 20.75 -7.21
CA GLU A 525 12.73 22.18 -7.49
C GLU A 525 12.41 23.02 -6.23
N LEU A 526 11.59 22.50 -5.32
CA LEU A 526 11.09 23.24 -4.15
C LEU A 526 11.83 22.87 -2.84
N GLY A 527 12.61 21.79 -2.86
CA GLY A 527 13.30 21.25 -1.69
C GLY A 527 12.38 20.48 -0.74
N PRO A 528 12.84 20.17 0.50
CA PRO A 528 12.04 19.47 1.51
C PRO A 528 10.86 20.31 2.00
N LEU A 529 9.71 19.65 2.25
CA LEU A 529 8.55 20.29 2.87
C LEU A 529 8.88 20.84 4.27
N PRO A 530 8.19 21.89 4.74
CA PRO A 530 8.35 22.38 6.12
C PRO A 530 8.18 21.28 7.18
N GLU A 531 7.19 20.41 7.02
CA GLU A 531 6.89 19.31 7.94
C GLU A 531 8.01 18.25 7.96
N ASP A 532 8.64 17.98 6.80
CA ASP A 532 9.78 17.07 6.71
C ASP A 532 11.04 17.64 7.38
N ARG A 533 11.17 18.98 7.46
CA ARG A 533 12.27 19.64 8.19
C ARG A 533 12.08 19.64 9.71
N GLN A 534 10.82 19.66 10.16
CA GLN A 534 10.44 19.75 11.57
C GLN A 534 10.38 18.38 12.27
N ALA A 535 10.29 17.28 11.54
CA ALA A 535 10.28 15.92 12.08
C ALA A 535 11.64 15.45 12.68
N ALA A 536 12.63 16.33 12.82
CA ALA A 536 13.85 16.06 13.57
C ALA A 536 13.53 16.06 15.08
N PRO A 537 13.82 14.99 15.84
CA PRO A 537 13.48 14.94 17.25
C PRO A 537 14.21 16.04 18.05
N GLU A 538 13.47 16.77 18.90
CA GLU A 538 13.98 17.75 19.88
C GLU A 538 14.83 17.14 21.02
N ASN A 539 15.29 15.88 20.90
CA ASN A 539 16.03 15.19 21.96
C ASN A 539 17.48 14.79 21.58
N SER A 540 18.15 15.56 20.71
CA SER A 540 19.62 15.60 20.76
C SER A 540 20.04 16.62 21.81
N ALA A 541 20.30 16.15 23.04
CA ALA A 541 20.85 16.99 24.10
C ALA A 541 22.07 17.75 23.58
N SER A 542 22.01 19.08 23.73
CA SER A 542 23.04 20.06 23.42
C SER A 542 24.42 19.62 23.91
N VAL A 543 25.35 19.41 22.99
CA VAL A 543 26.77 19.67 23.26
C VAL A 543 27.07 21.00 22.57
N GLU A 544 27.25 22.05 23.38
CA GLU A 544 27.82 23.30 22.90
C GLU A 544 29.26 23.02 22.42
N SER A 545 29.46 22.96 21.10
CA SER A 545 30.78 23.12 20.50
C SER A 545 30.80 24.42 19.72
N THR A 546 31.44 25.43 20.31
CA THR A 546 31.90 26.62 19.61
C THR A 546 33.00 26.18 18.65
N ASP A 547 32.71 26.07 17.36
CA ASP A 547 33.69 26.31 16.29
C ASP A 547 32.98 26.56 14.96
N SER A 548 33.56 27.50 14.22
CA SER A 548 33.07 28.14 13.01
C SER A 548 33.15 27.28 11.76
N GLU A 549 32.15 27.47 10.90
CA GLU A 549 32.11 27.17 9.45
C GLU A 549 32.27 25.71 9.04
N THR A 550 31.21 25.18 8.41
CA THR A 550 31.04 23.83 7.82
C THR A 550 30.60 22.72 8.78
N ASP A 551 29.39 22.81 9.32
CA ASP A 551 28.69 21.63 9.85
C ASP A 551 27.20 21.65 9.47
N THR A 552 26.84 20.83 8.49
CA THR A 552 25.45 20.50 8.13
C THR A 552 25.11 19.17 8.77
N LYS A 553 24.90 19.18 10.09
CA LYS A 553 24.44 18.00 10.83
C LYS A 553 23.22 18.33 11.68
N SER A 554 22.19 17.51 11.46
CA SER A 554 20.93 17.40 12.20
C SER A 554 19.78 18.33 11.77
N THR A 555 19.38 18.22 10.50
CA THR A 555 17.99 18.36 10.06
C THR A 555 17.53 16.96 9.60
N SER A 556 16.30 16.54 9.91
CA SER A 556 15.78 15.20 9.55
C SER A 556 15.89 14.99 8.04
N GLY A 557 16.72 14.03 7.63
CA GLY A 557 17.04 13.78 6.22
C GLY A 557 16.13 12.75 5.57
N ASN A 558 14.82 12.85 5.77
CA ASN A 558 13.80 11.99 5.17
C ASN A 558 12.63 12.82 4.58
N ASP A 559 11.76 12.16 3.82
CA ASP A 559 10.63 12.75 3.08
C ASP A 559 9.31 12.07 3.49
N ASN A 560 9.21 11.62 4.74
CA ASN A 560 8.07 10.83 5.21
C ASN A 560 6.74 11.56 4.99
N HIS A 561 6.65 12.84 5.35
CA HIS A 561 5.40 13.58 5.22
C HIS A 561 5.01 13.77 3.76
N ARG A 562 5.97 14.10 2.89
CA ARG A 562 5.73 14.18 1.45
C ARG A 562 5.24 12.83 0.91
N VAL A 563 5.96 11.73 1.16
CA VAL A 563 5.56 10.41 0.65
C VAL A 563 4.17 10.02 1.15
N LEU A 564 3.88 10.17 2.44
CA LEU A 564 2.56 9.86 3.00
C LEU A 564 1.45 10.76 2.44
N ARG A 565 1.74 12.04 2.16
CA ARG A 565 0.81 12.96 1.48
C ARG A 565 0.45 12.46 0.08
N TYR A 566 1.41 11.95 -0.68
CA TYR A 566 1.16 11.44 -2.04
C TYR A 566 0.52 10.04 -2.05
N VAL A 567 0.88 9.16 -1.11
CA VAL A 567 0.19 7.86 -0.94
C VAL A 567 -1.30 8.08 -0.67
N ALA A 568 -1.66 9.03 0.20
CA ALA A 568 -3.05 9.36 0.50
C ALA A 568 -3.87 9.69 -0.75
N LYS A 569 -3.25 10.35 -1.75
CA LYS A 569 -3.93 10.76 -3.00
C LYS A 569 -4.31 9.58 -3.89
N VAL A 570 -3.65 8.44 -3.75
CA VAL A 570 -3.86 7.23 -4.57
C VAL A 570 -4.60 6.14 -3.78
N THR A 571 -4.70 6.26 -2.45
CA THR A 571 -5.32 5.23 -1.59
C THR A 571 -6.54 5.75 -0.82
N CYS A 572 -6.36 6.43 0.31
CA CYS A 572 -7.45 6.72 1.23
C CYS A 572 -8.33 7.89 0.78
N ASN A 573 -7.79 8.92 0.13
CA ASN A 573 -8.60 10.06 -0.30
C ASN A 573 -9.62 9.70 -1.40
N PRO A 574 -9.26 8.91 -2.44
CA PRO A 574 -10.26 8.37 -3.36
C PRO A 574 -11.31 7.50 -2.63
N ALA A 575 -10.92 6.71 -1.63
CA ALA A 575 -11.85 5.89 -0.85
C ALA A 575 -12.85 6.74 -0.06
N ILE A 576 -12.38 7.83 0.56
CA ILE A 576 -13.22 8.78 1.29
C ILE A 576 -14.17 9.46 0.32
N ALA A 577 -13.68 9.98 -0.80
CA ALA A 577 -14.49 10.66 -1.80
C ALA A 577 -15.59 9.76 -2.39
N ALA A 578 -15.30 8.47 -2.59
CA ALA A 578 -16.23 7.49 -3.14
C ALA A 578 -17.13 6.80 -2.10
N GLY A 579 -16.98 7.11 -0.80
CA GLY A 579 -17.79 6.52 0.27
C GLY A 579 -17.52 5.04 0.54
N VAL A 580 -16.26 4.60 0.40
CA VAL A 580 -15.83 3.20 0.59
C VAL A 580 -14.67 3.05 1.58
N ASN A 581 -14.32 4.12 2.30
CA ASN A 581 -13.15 4.16 3.17
C ASN A 581 -13.24 3.19 4.37
N ASP A 582 -14.44 2.79 4.79
CA ASP A 582 -14.64 1.78 5.83
C ASP A 582 -14.17 0.38 5.40
N TYR A 583 -14.09 0.13 4.09
CA TYR A 583 -13.77 -1.17 3.53
C TYR A 583 -12.33 -1.26 3.00
N ILE A 584 -11.85 -0.22 2.33
CA ILE A 584 -10.57 -0.20 1.60
C ILE A 584 -9.88 1.17 1.68
N GLY A 585 -8.71 1.30 1.05
CA GLY A 585 -7.99 2.57 0.89
C GLY A 585 -6.85 2.80 1.89
N SER A 586 -6.63 1.89 2.84
CA SER A 586 -5.48 1.92 3.75
C SER A 586 -5.21 0.54 4.35
N LEU A 587 -4.00 0.37 4.88
CA LEU A 587 -3.60 -0.83 5.62
C LEU A 587 -3.99 -0.73 7.09
N GLU A 588 -5.28 -0.90 7.41
CA GLU A 588 -5.81 -0.82 8.77
C GLU A 588 -6.56 -2.11 9.15
N VAL A 589 -6.53 -2.46 10.43
CA VAL A 589 -7.26 -3.63 10.96
C VAL A 589 -8.76 -3.46 10.70
N GLY A 590 -9.40 -4.54 10.24
CA GLY A 590 -10.82 -4.60 9.87
C GLY A 590 -11.08 -4.37 8.38
N LYS A 591 -10.18 -3.68 7.66
CA LYS A 591 -10.31 -3.44 6.22
C LYS A 591 -10.02 -4.69 5.40
N VAL A 592 -10.49 -4.70 4.17
CA VAL A 592 -10.25 -5.77 3.21
C VAL A 592 -8.76 -5.79 2.86
N ALA A 593 -8.19 -6.99 2.78
CA ALA A 593 -6.78 -7.20 2.49
C ALA A 593 -6.48 -7.04 0.98
N ASP A 594 -6.65 -5.81 0.50
CA ASP A 594 -6.20 -5.35 -0.81
C ASP A 594 -4.82 -4.70 -0.66
N ILE A 595 -3.78 -5.49 -0.90
CA ILE A 595 -2.40 -5.19 -0.51
C ILE A 595 -1.47 -5.35 -1.72
N VAL A 596 -0.55 -4.41 -1.90
CA VAL A 596 0.45 -4.47 -2.97
C VAL A 596 1.85 -4.54 -2.36
N LEU A 597 2.63 -5.53 -2.81
CA LEU A 597 4.03 -5.68 -2.41
C LEU A 597 4.94 -5.23 -3.56
N TRP A 598 5.87 -4.35 -3.22
CA TRP A 598 6.77 -3.71 -4.16
C TRP A 598 8.22 -4.07 -3.83
N PRO A 599 9.03 -4.41 -4.85
CA PRO A 599 10.48 -4.32 -4.70
C PRO A 599 10.85 -2.86 -4.41
N VAL A 600 11.74 -2.63 -3.44
CA VAL A 600 12.26 -1.27 -3.13
C VAL A 600 12.82 -0.58 -4.39
N SER A 601 13.36 -1.35 -5.32
CA SER A 601 13.95 -0.84 -6.56
C SER A 601 12.94 -0.31 -7.58
N SER A 602 11.66 -0.68 -7.49
CA SER A 602 10.63 -0.38 -8.50
C SER A 602 9.28 0.01 -7.88
N VAL A 603 9.25 0.40 -6.61
CA VAL A 603 8.05 0.91 -5.94
C VAL A 603 7.41 2.03 -6.77
N ALA A 604 6.06 2.04 -6.81
CA ALA A 604 5.22 2.89 -7.64
C ALA A 604 5.31 2.68 -9.18
N ALA A 605 6.32 1.99 -9.70
CA ALA A 605 6.40 1.62 -11.11
C ALA A 605 5.88 0.21 -11.39
N LYS A 606 6.48 -0.79 -10.73
CA LYS A 606 6.23 -2.22 -11.01
C LYS A 606 6.13 -3.02 -9.72
N PRO A 607 4.91 -3.39 -9.25
CA PRO A 607 4.74 -4.26 -8.09
C PRO A 607 5.23 -5.67 -8.37
N GLN A 608 5.58 -6.42 -7.32
CA GLN A 608 5.88 -7.85 -7.43
C GLN A 608 4.60 -8.68 -7.34
N LEU A 609 3.69 -8.27 -6.46
CA LEU A 609 2.53 -9.05 -6.05
C LEU A 609 1.37 -8.12 -5.71
N VAL A 610 0.18 -8.46 -6.19
CA VAL A 610 -1.09 -7.80 -5.84
C VAL A 610 -2.01 -8.84 -5.21
N ILE A 611 -2.39 -8.56 -3.97
CA ILE A 611 -3.33 -9.33 -3.16
C ILE A 611 -4.65 -8.57 -3.16
N ARG A 612 -5.77 -9.28 -3.37
CA ARG A 612 -7.11 -8.73 -3.22
C ARG A 612 -7.96 -9.65 -2.37
N SER A 613 -8.65 -9.08 -1.38
CA SER A 613 -9.39 -9.83 -0.36
C SER A 613 -8.59 -11.02 0.18
N GLY A 614 -7.29 -10.81 0.46
CA GLY A 614 -6.39 -11.84 0.99
C GLY A 614 -5.86 -12.86 -0.02
N HIS A 615 -6.25 -12.80 -1.30
CA HIS A 615 -5.82 -13.74 -2.33
C HIS A 615 -4.89 -13.11 -3.36
N ILE A 616 -3.83 -13.84 -3.73
CA ILE A 616 -2.91 -13.42 -4.79
C ILE A 616 -3.62 -13.43 -6.14
N CYS A 617 -3.74 -12.24 -6.76
CA CYS A 617 -4.49 -12.01 -7.98
C CYS A 617 -3.58 -11.73 -9.19
N TRP A 618 -2.47 -11.01 -8.98
CA TRP A 618 -1.57 -10.59 -10.05
C TRP A 618 -0.13 -10.63 -9.55
N SER A 619 0.81 -11.13 -10.35
CA SER A 619 2.22 -11.21 -9.94
C SER A 619 3.18 -11.27 -11.12
N LEU A 620 4.43 -10.82 -10.90
CA LEU A 620 5.55 -11.13 -11.78
C LEU A 620 5.88 -12.62 -11.71
N MET A 621 5.86 -13.29 -12.85
CA MET A 621 6.09 -14.73 -12.93
C MET A 621 6.87 -15.09 -14.20
N GLY A 622 7.92 -15.88 -14.00
CA GLY A 622 8.82 -16.39 -15.04
C GLY A 622 8.18 -17.39 -15.99
N ASP A 623 9.02 -18.20 -16.64
CA ASP A 623 8.59 -19.35 -17.45
C ASP A 623 7.83 -20.38 -16.58
N PRO A 624 6.54 -20.65 -16.85
CA PRO A 624 5.76 -21.63 -16.10
C PRO A 624 6.30 -23.06 -16.16
N ASN A 625 7.16 -23.39 -17.15
CA ASN A 625 7.78 -24.71 -17.28
C ASN A 625 9.17 -24.80 -16.59
N ALA A 626 9.68 -23.70 -16.04
CA ALA A 626 10.98 -23.70 -15.40
C ALA A 626 10.98 -24.42 -14.04
N SER A 627 12.17 -24.76 -13.55
CA SER A 627 12.36 -25.42 -12.24
C SER A 627 12.09 -24.51 -11.04
N LEU A 628 11.99 -23.20 -11.27
CA LEU A 628 11.74 -22.14 -10.29
C LEU A 628 10.86 -21.06 -10.94
N PRO A 629 10.21 -20.17 -10.17
CA PRO A 629 9.32 -19.13 -10.72
C PRO A 629 10.05 -17.90 -11.29
N THR A 630 11.37 -17.80 -11.12
CA THR A 630 12.18 -16.62 -11.47
C THR A 630 12.89 -16.63 -12.83
N PRO A 631 13.09 -17.76 -13.54
CA PRO A 631 13.70 -17.75 -14.87
C PRO A 631 12.86 -17.00 -15.92
N GLU A 632 13.54 -16.30 -16.81
CA GLU A 632 12.94 -15.49 -17.88
C GLU A 632 12.11 -16.32 -18.88
N PRO A 633 11.10 -15.73 -19.53
CA PRO A 633 10.66 -14.33 -19.40
C PRO A 633 9.76 -14.09 -18.18
N VAL A 634 10.17 -13.15 -17.33
CA VAL A 634 9.39 -12.68 -16.18
C VAL A 634 8.45 -11.58 -16.63
N VAL A 635 7.15 -11.88 -16.65
CA VAL A 635 6.09 -10.95 -17.04
C VAL A 635 4.96 -10.99 -16.02
N TYR A 636 4.08 -9.99 -16.04
CA TYR A 636 2.87 -10.05 -15.24
C TYR A 636 1.93 -11.13 -15.74
N ARG A 637 1.34 -11.88 -14.81
CA ARG A 637 0.39 -12.94 -15.12
C ARG A 637 -0.78 -12.94 -14.12
N PRO A 638 -2.00 -13.28 -14.57
CA PRO A 638 -3.11 -13.58 -13.68
C PRO A 638 -2.80 -14.81 -12.83
N MET A 639 -3.00 -14.67 -11.52
CA MET A 639 -2.83 -15.72 -10.53
C MET A 639 -4.17 -16.36 -10.16
N PHE A 640 -4.17 -17.28 -9.20
CA PHE A 640 -5.35 -18.08 -8.85
C PHE A 640 -6.54 -17.25 -8.34
N GLY A 641 -6.31 -16.11 -7.68
CA GLY A 641 -7.38 -15.18 -7.31
C GLY A 641 -8.17 -14.66 -8.51
N ASN A 642 -7.60 -14.65 -9.71
CA ASN A 642 -8.26 -14.19 -10.95
C ASN A 642 -8.80 -15.35 -11.81
N ARG A 643 -9.11 -16.52 -11.23
CA ARG A 643 -9.52 -17.71 -12.00
C ARG A 643 -10.84 -18.30 -11.54
N GLY A 644 -11.69 -18.64 -12.52
CA GLY A 644 -12.95 -19.33 -12.29
C GLY A 644 -13.80 -18.62 -11.23
N HIS A 645 -14.41 -19.40 -10.33
CA HIS A 645 -15.22 -18.85 -9.26
C HIS A 645 -14.40 -18.18 -8.13
N ALA A 646 -13.07 -18.20 -8.14
CA ALA A 646 -12.30 -17.43 -7.16
C ALA A 646 -12.38 -15.92 -7.46
N LEU A 647 -12.43 -15.53 -8.74
CA LEU A 647 -12.43 -14.14 -9.18
C LEU A 647 -13.54 -13.31 -8.53
N PRO A 648 -14.84 -13.66 -8.61
CA PRO A 648 -15.89 -12.87 -7.98
C PRO A 648 -15.74 -12.79 -6.45
N HIS A 649 -15.16 -13.79 -5.80
CA HIS A 649 -14.95 -13.81 -4.35
C HIS A 649 -13.73 -12.99 -3.89
N SER A 650 -12.82 -12.64 -4.80
CA SER A 650 -11.63 -11.82 -4.51
C SER A 650 -11.80 -10.35 -4.94
N ARG A 651 -13.04 -9.88 -5.11
CA ARG A 651 -13.38 -8.51 -5.51
C ARG A 651 -14.68 -8.04 -4.85
N ILE A 652 -14.91 -6.73 -4.97
CA ILE A 652 -16.11 -6.05 -4.46
C ILE A 652 -16.77 -5.23 -5.58
N THR A 653 -18.09 -5.36 -5.70
CA THR A 653 -18.93 -4.40 -6.43
C THR A 653 -19.46 -3.36 -5.45
N PHE A 654 -19.20 -2.08 -5.71
CA PHE A 654 -19.79 -0.99 -4.95
C PHE A 654 -21.04 -0.47 -5.65
N MET A 655 -22.12 -0.30 -4.90
CA MET A 655 -23.43 0.16 -5.38
C MET A 655 -24.06 1.13 -4.37
N SER A 656 -25.11 1.85 -4.77
CA SER A 656 -25.94 2.59 -3.81
C SER A 656 -26.57 1.65 -2.78
N SER A 657 -26.76 2.16 -1.56
CA SER A 657 -27.46 1.42 -0.49
C SER A 657 -28.87 0.98 -0.92
N GLU A 658 -29.57 1.85 -1.65
CA GLU A 658 -30.91 1.58 -2.17
C GLU A 658 -30.95 0.38 -3.12
N ALA A 659 -30.06 0.34 -4.13
CA ALA A 659 -30.04 -0.76 -5.10
C ALA A 659 -29.77 -2.13 -4.43
N ILE A 660 -28.93 -2.15 -3.39
CA ILE A 660 -28.66 -3.36 -2.61
C ILE A 660 -29.92 -3.78 -1.85
N ASN A 661 -30.59 -2.84 -1.16
CA ASN A 661 -31.83 -3.10 -0.42
C ASN A 661 -32.96 -3.58 -1.33
N ASP A 662 -33.01 -3.10 -2.57
CA ASP A 662 -33.94 -3.51 -3.61
C ASP A 662 -33.60 -4.86 -4.26
N GLY A 663 -32.53 -5.52 -3.81
CA GLY A 663 -32.13 -6.84 -4.27
C GLY A 663 -31.58 -6.85 -5.69
N VAL A 664 -31.04 -5.73 -6.19
CA VAL A 664 -30.41 -5.67 -7.52
C VAL A 664 -29.33 -6.74 -7.72
N PRO A 665 -28.43 -7.04 -6.74
CA PRO A 665 -27.46 -8.11 -6.90
C PRO A 665 -28.10 -9.46 -7.25
N ALA A 666 -29.16 -9.83 -6.54
CA ALA A 666 -29.90 -11.07 -6.80
C ALA A 666 -30.66 -11.05 -8.14
N LYS A 667 -31.25 -9.90 -8.51
CA LYS A 667 -31.93 -9.70 -9.80
C LYS A 667 -30.98 -9.84 -10.99
N LEU A 668 -29.74 -9.38 -10.84
CA LEU A 668 -28.71 -9.44 -11.88
C LEU A 668 -27.94 -10.77 -11.89
N GLY A 669 -28.01 -11.55 -10.81
CA GLY A 669 -27.30 -12.81 -10.65
C GLY A 669 -25.81 -12.62 -10.31
N LEU A 670 -25.47 -11.54 -9.62
CA LEU A 670 -24.08 -11.26 -9.22
C LEU A 670 -23.62 -12.28 -8.19
N THR A 671 -22.38 -12.73 -8.37
CA THR A 671 -21.69 -13.70 -7.50
C THR A 671 -20.60 -13.04 -6.68
N SER A 672 -20.13 -11.85 -7.06
CA SER A 672 -19.18 -11.10 -6.28
C SER A 672 -19.78 -10.50 -5.01
N THR A 673 -18.92 -10.20 -4.04
CA THR A 673 -19.31 -9.44 -2.85
C THR A 673 -19.82 -8.06 -3.28
N VAL A 674 -20.98 -7.64 -2.77
CA VAL A 674 -21.54 -6.31 -3.04
C VAL A 674 -21.63 -5.52 -1.75
N LEU A 675 -21.06 -4.32 -1.72
CA LEU A 675 -21.06 -3.42 -0.56
C LEU A 675 -21.62 -2.04 -0.93
N PRO A 676 -22.35 -1.39 -0.01
CA PRO A 676 -22.89 -0.05 -0.25
C PRO A 676 -21.79 1.01 -0.20
N VAL A 677 -21.89 2.02 -1.06
CA VAL A 677 -21.27 3.33 -0.79
C VAL A 677 -22.08 4.08 0.26
N HIS A 678 -21.41 4.85 1.10
CA HIS A 678 -22.05 5.72 2.10
C HIS A 678 -21.10 6.82 2.61
N GLY A 679 -21.68 7.84 3.25
CA GLY A 679 -20.93 8.96 3.85
C GLY A 679 -20.38 9.96 2.84
N CYS A 680 -21.04 10.10 1.68
CA CYS A 680 -20.52 10.91 0.57
C CYS A 680 -20.85 12.40 0.67
N ARG A 681 -21.87 12.79 1.47
CA ARG A 681 -22.50 14.13 1.41
C ARG A 681 -22.13 15.10 2.52
N HIS A 682 -21.41 14.61 3.54
CA HIS A 682 -21.01 15.41 4.72
C HIS A 682 -19.50 15.51 4.88
N ILE A 683 -18.77 15.23 3.80
CA ILE A 683 -17.32 15.37 3.69
C ILE A 683 -16.94 16.59 2.85
N GLY A 684 -15.75 17.12 3.06
CA GLY A 684 -15.18 18.21 2.28
C GLY A 684 -13.67 18.15 2.30
N LYS A 685 -13.03 19.24 1.88
CA LYS A 685 -11.57 19.35 1.80
C LYS A 685 -10.87 19.01 3.10
N LYS A 686 -11.46 19.38 4.24
CA LYS A 686 -10.94 19.10 5.59
C LYS A 686 -10.77 17.60 5.89
N ASP A 687 -11.55 16.75 5.21
CA ASP A 687 -11.58 15.30 5.44
C ASP A 687 -10.57 14.56 4.55
N MET A 688 -9.92 15.28 3.63
CA MET A 688 -8.87 14.72 2.76
C MET A 688 -7.55 14.60 3.52
N VAL A 689 -7.18 13.37 3.84
CA VAL A 689 -6.01 13.01 4.64
C VAL A 689 -4.75 13.61 4.02
N ARG A 690 -4.02 14.38 4.82
CA ARG A 690 -2.76 15.09 4.46
C ARG A 690 -2.87 16.08 3.29
N ASN A 691 -4.08 16.31 2.79
CA ASN A 691 -4.35 17.11 1.59
C ASN A 691 -5.58 18.01 1.78
N CYS A 692 -5.63 18.69 2.92
CA CYS A 692 -6.75 19.51 3.36
C CYS A 692 -6.49 21.02 3.28
N GLU A 693 -5.39 21.45 2.66
CA GLU A 693 -5.04 22.88 2.59
C GLU A 693 -6.05 23.63 1.72
N LEU A 694 -6.42 24.84 2.17
CA LEU A 694 -7.50 25.61 1.56
C LEU A 694 -7.09 27.08 1.31
N PRO A 695 -6.06 27.32 0.47
CA PRO A 695 -5.64 28.67 0.13
C PRO A 695 -6.68 29.36 -0.79
N LYS A 696 -6.66 30.69 -0.82
CA LYS A 696 -7.40 31.45 -1.83
C LYS A 696 -6.66 31.39 -3.16
N ILE A 697 -7.23 30.65 -4.11
CA ILE A 697 -6.70 30.56 -5.48
C ILE A 697 -7.26 31.68 -6.35
N THR A 698 -6.38 32.34 -7.11
CA THR A 698 -6.73 33.29 -8.17
C THR A 698 -5.97 32.93 -9.44
N VAL A 699 -6.62 33.12 -10.59
CA VAL A 699 -6.02 32.92 -11.92
C VAL A 699 -6.22 34.23 -12.69
N ASP A 700 -5.15 34.77 -13.26
CA ASP A 700 -5.24 35.94 -14.14
C ASP A 700 -5.89 35.55 -15.48
N PRO A 701 -6.93 36.25 -15.96
CA PRO A 701 -7.64 35.86 -17.16
C PRO A 701 -6.86 36.11 -18.46
N ASP A 702 -5.83 36.98 -18.43
CA ASP A 702 -5.04 37.33 -19.61
C ASP A 702 -3.71 36.58 -19.65
N THR A 703 -3.07 36.39 -18.48
CA THR A 703 -1.74 35.75 -18.39
C THR A 703 -1.79 34.30 -17.89
N TYR A 704 -2.93 33.85 -17.39
CA TYR A 704 -3.14 32.54 -16.74
C TYR A 704 -2.27 32.32 -15.50
N GLU A 705 -1.63 33.38 -14.99
CA GLU A 705 -0.81 33.29 -13.78
C GLU A 705 -1.68 32.87 -12.59
N VAL A 706 -1.31 31.76 -11.96
CA VAL A 706 -1.99 31.22 -10.79
C VAL A 706 -1.30 31.70 -9.52
N ARG A 707 -2.10 32.15 -8.54
CA ARG A 707 -1.62 32.51 -7.20
C ARG A 707 -2.41 31.78 -6.11
N ALA A 708 -1.73 31.39 -5.04
CA ALA A 708 -2.33 30.97 -3.77
C ALA A 708 -2.03 32.01 -2.70
N ASP A 709 -3.07 32.60 -2.11
CA ASP A 709 -2.95 33.65 -1.09
C ASP A 709 -2.08 34.85 -1.54
N GLY A 710 -2.09 35.13 -2.84
CA GLY A 710 -1.30 36.19 -3.46
C GLY A 710 0.10 35.75 -3.94
N GLU A 711 0.58 34.58 -3.55
CA GLU A 711 1.89 34.04 -3.95
C GLU A 711 1.79 33.27 -5.28
N PRO A 712 2.64 33.58 -6.29
CA PRO A 712 2.67 32.84 -7.55
C PRO A 712 2.92 31.35 -7.35
N LEU A 713 2.19 30.53 -8.10
CA LEU A 713 2.35 29.09 -8.17
C LEU A 713 2.96 28.72 -9.52
N THR A 714 4.26 28.42 -9.52
CA THR A 714 4.96 27.99 -10.72
C THR A 714 6.11 27.07 -10.35
N ILE A 715 6.53 26.26 -11.31
CA ILE A 715 7.66 25.34 -11.22
C ILE A 715 8.23 25.17 -12.62
N ALA A 716 9.56 25.02 -12.74
CA ALA A 716 10.17 24.73 -14.02
C ALA A 716 9.72 23.34 -14.54
N PRO A 717 9.59 23.14 -15.86
CA PRO A 717 9.27 21.81 -16.39
C PRO A 717 10.43 20.83 -16.13
N ALA A 718 10.10 19.58 -15.82
CA ALA A 718 11.10 18.53 -15.72
C ALA A 718 11.62 18.11 -17.10
N ASP A 719 12.95 18.02 -17.25
CA ASP A 719 13.60 17.48 -18.45
C ASP A 719 13.65 15.95 -18.44
N LYS A 720 13.66 15.33 -17.25
CA LYS A 720 13.76 13.89 -17.05
C LYS A 720 13.05 13.49 -15.75
N LEU A 721 12.41 12.32 -15.77
CA LEU A 721 11.74 11.75 -14.60
C LEU A 721 12.31 10.38 -14.23
N PRO A 722 12.26 10.00 -12.93
CA PRO A 722 12.47 8.62 -12.49
C PRO A 722 11.25 7.77 -12.86
N LEU A 723 11.26 6.47 -12.54
CA LEU A 723 10.12 5.58 -12.79
C LEU A 723 9.70 5.56 -14.28
N ALA A 724 10.66 5.74 -15.20
CA ALA A 724 10.44 5.82 -16.64
C ALA A 724 11.42 4.90 -17.38
N GLN A 725 12.40 5.47 -18.10
CA GLN A 725 13.33 4.76 -18.99
C GLN A 725 14.12 3.60 -18.34
N LEU A 726 14.26 3.59 -17.02
CA LEU A 726 14.96 2.51 -16.29
C LEU A 726 14.08 1.28 -16.02
N HIS A 727 12.76 1.41 -16.13
CA HIS A 727 11.80 0.37 -15.74
C HIS A 727 10.99 -0.17 -16.90
N TYR A 728 10.77 0.64 -17.94
CA TYR A 728 9.93 0.28 -19.09
C TYR A 728 10.77 0.04 -20.33
N LEU A 729 10.38 -0.97 -21.11
CA LEU A 729 11.03 -1.31 -22.37
C LEU A 729 10.66 -0.32 -23.49
N PHE A 730 9.45 0.24 -23.41
CA PHE A 730 8.87 1.19 -24.35
C PHE A 730 8.31 2.39 -23.60
#